data_AF-A0A9X2M3Z5-F1
#
_entry.id   AF-A0A9X2M3Z5-F1
#
_cell.length_a   1.000
_cell.length_b   1.000
_cell.length_c   1.000
_cell.angle_alpha   90.00
_cell.angle_beta   90.00
_cell.angle_gamma   90.00
#
_symmetry.space_group_name_H-M   'P 1'
#
loop_
_entity.id
_entity.type
_entity.pdbx_description
1 polymer ?
#
loop_
_entity_poly.entity_id
_entity_poly.type
_entity_poly.pdbx_seq_one_letter_code
_entity_poly.pdbx_strand_id
1 'polypeptide(L)'
;MAGETKRRQTGNIPDEWTTFIGRRRESAEVLQLLSCSRLVTLTGPPGVGKTRLALHVAERLSSAYADGAWLVELAELTDPDLLVLTIIHAAGLHNPAVGTMEELTDYLRDRQMLLVLDNCEHLISPCATLVNKLLREARRLRVLATSREALGIAGEYTFEVPPLSTPAARNPSRIGSPSQYEAVMLFADRASAIAPGFSVTEQNQQTVIELCRRLDGLPLAVELAAGLMRALTTEQILRRLDDQHLLMTEDHRGSKLRHQTLRAAMDWSYQLCSKPEQILWARLAIFAGSFDLSAAEKICGDDKLPRDALLKALIGLVGKSILTRENDNSGGRYRILEAVRQYGHEKLLERRDDQMQNRRHRDYYLNLAERFDAQFFGPDEAAWLRRMETEHANQRKAMEFCFHEPGEARSGLKIAGTLWYYWLTRGALQEGWHWLNQGLAMDSHPSRERARALWVAGSLVMHQGEISRALTLLEESRSIAREIGDQSAAAHATYLSGAAEAYRDHSPRALVLLEEGVALEQDLNEPNACHALAAQHTLAWACLVSGDVERADALQNDCAKRCEALGDRALWSSALIFLGLVEWLRGHTRLAETQVRDVVRAKQDVHDFLGFRYAFEVLAWIAVTDGDGQRAARLFGASEQLWRPMGKFLGAFGAYERWHVQAKEQARRMLGDEAFHAALQQGARLSLGEAARYACGEQSRPNAWRDATAEAQVLTGREVAAARQRASLPSVLPALPAIAAAARFRYRSEHVGGDWYDAIRLSAGRVALVIGHVQSRGLDRAVVTGRLRTAVTTLSRLEPPPDEMLVHLADVVSHILTDIDGIDGCELRVTCLYAVYDPTTGTLLLASAGHPPPAILHPAASDVHFAEVPTGPPLGGGQPVPYKNVEFRLPDGSLLLLYTGGLIGPEPDLPRLADALARATATTSPPVRDPDSSPADHAQEEATWLGGVCEGLFEYLAFSGEPEQDEKDNAAVLAIRNRRLSEQAVAAWHLPFAPESAGQGRDHIRAQLASWGHDEMISTTELVVSELIGNCIRHARSIGANGQLNLRLVLSDVLTCEVSDGSEAVPHIRHPALLDESGRGLQLVAAMTERWGARYTADGKTIWTEQAL
;
A
#
# COMPACT_ATOMS: atom_id res chain seq x y z
N MET A 1 -6.90 12.11 -11.72
CA MET A 1 -5.53 11.93 -12.25
C MET A 1 -4.54 12.20 -11.13
N ALA A 2 -4.09 11.15 -10.45
CA ALA A 2 -2.92 11.16 -9.58
C ALA A 2 -2.36 9.74 -9.69
N GLY A 3 -1.27 9.60 -10.44
CA GLY A 3 -0.62 8.31 -10.62
C GLY A 3 -0.01 7.87 -9.30
N GLU A 4 -0.71 7.01 -8.57
CA GLU A 4 -0.12 6.23 -7.49
C GLU A 4 1.07 5.44 -8.05
N THR A 5 2.27 5.97 -7.86
CA THR A 5 3.49 5.24 -8.14
C THR A 5 3.65 4.22 -7.02
N LYS A 6 2.88 3.11 -7.07
CA LYS A 6 3.05 1.99 -6.14
C LYS A 6 4.49 1.50 -6.25
N ARG A 7 5.30 1.82 -5.23
CA ARG A 7 6.56 1.10 -4.95
C ARG A 7 6.26 -0.39 -5.07
N ARG A 8 7.15 -1.16 -5.71
CA ARG A 8 7.12 -2.63 -5.66
C ARG A 8 6.78 -3.04 -4.22
N GLN A 9 5.64 -3.69 -4.00
CA GLN A 9 5.33 -4.28 -2.70
C GLN A 9 6.37 -5.38 -2.48
N THR A 10 7.40 -5.09 -1.69
CA THR A 10 8.37 -6.07 -1.19
C THR A 10 7.77 -6.78 0.03
N GLY A 11 6.57 -7.36 -0.16
CA GLY A 11 5.76 -7.96 0.89
C GLY A 11 4.31 -7.47 0.95
N ASN A 12 3.48 -8.16 1.74
CA ASN A 12 2.07 -7.86 2.02
C ASN A 12 1.80 -7.62 3.52
N ILE A 13 2.83 -7.27 4.30
CA ILE A 13 2.68 -6.95 5.73
C ILE A 13 1.84 -5.66 5.86
N PRO A 14 0.73 -5.67 6.61
CA PRO A 14 -0.12 -4.49 6.81
C PRO A 14 0.55 -3.45 7.72
N ASP A 15 0.28 -2.16 7.47
CA ASP A 15 0.70 -1.08 8.37
C ASP A 15 0.02 -1.21 9.75
N GLU A 16 0.67 -0.77 10.84
CA GLU A 16 0.09 -0.78 12.19
C GLU A 16 -0.72 0.50 12.48
N TRP A 17 -2.04 0.38 12.67
CA TRP A 17 -2.94 1.54 12.80
C TRP A 17 -3.24 1.98 14.24
N THR A 18 -2.89 1.14 15.22
CA THR A 18 -2.98 1.51 16.63
C THR A 18 -1.61 1.38 17.26
N THR A 19 -1.26 2.27 18.18
CA THR A 19 0.00 2.27 18.92
C THR A 19 0.37 0.88 19.42
N PHE A 20 1.51 0.36 18.97
CA PHE A 20 2.14 -0.85 19.49
C PHE A 20 2.85 -0.49 20.80
N ILE A 21 2.30 -0.95 21.93
CA ILE A 21 2.77 -0.56 23.27
C ILE A 21 3.65 -1.66 23.86
N GLY A 22 4.87 -1.28 24.24
CA GLY A 22 5.82 -2.17 24.93
C GLY A 22 6.52 -3.16 24.00
N ARG A 23 6.97 -4.28 24.57
CA ARG A 23 7.58 -5.43 23.89
C ARG A 23 8.88 -5.17 23.13
N ARG A 24 9.65 -4.15 23.54
CA ARG A 24 10.95 -3.82 22.92
C ARG A 24 11.98 -4.95 23.06
N ARG A 25 12.02 -5.58 24.23
CA ARG A 25 12.93 -6.70 24.52
C ARG A 25 12.56 -7.93 23.70
N GLU A 26 11.29 -8.29 23.70
CA GLU A 26 10.74 -9.43 22.97
C GLU A 26 10.97 -9.27 21.47
N SER A 27 10.74 -8.06 20.93
CA SER A 27 11.02 -7.76 19.52
C SER A 27 12.51 -7.93 19.20
N ALA A 28 13.41 -7.42 20.03
CA ALA A 28 14.85 -7.57 19.84
C ALA A 28 15.30 -9.04 19.91
N GLU A 29 14.72 -9.81 20.84
CA GLU A 29 15.02 -11.24 21.01
C GLU A 29 14.53 -12.06 19.82
N VAL A 30 13.32 -11.81 19.32
CA VAL A 30 12.80 -12.48 18.10
C VAL A 30 13.64 -12.11 16.87
N LEU A 31 14.06 -10.85 16.73
CA LEU A 31 14.98 -10.43 15.66
C LEU A 31 16.32 -11.18 15.74
N GLN A 32 16.88 -11.34 16.94
CA GLN A 32 18.10 -12.10 17.16
C GLN A 32 17.90 -13.60 16.86
N LEU A 33 16.80 -14.20 17.31
CA LEU A 33 16.47 -15.59 17.03
C LEU A 33 16.32 -15.84 15.53
N LEU A 34 15.64 -14.95 14.81
CA LEU A 34 15.54 -15.02 13.35
C LEU A 34 16.91 -14.86 12.68
N SER A 35 17.87 -14.15 13.27
CA SER A 35 19.24 -14.05 12.72
C SER A 35 20.00 -15.39 12.78
N CYS A 36 19.77 -16.19 13.83
CA CYS A 36 20.48 -17.45 14.11
C CYS A 36 19.71 -18.71 13.70
N SER A 37 18.38 -18.63 13.56
CA SER A 37 17.49 -19.73 13.18
C SER A 37 16.76 -19.44 11.87
N ARG A 38 16.36 -20.49 11.15
CA ARG A 38 15.51 -20.39 9.95
C ARG A 38 14.03 -20.57 10.25
N LEU A 39 13.69 -21.06 11.43
CA LEU A 39 12.32 -21.20 11.91
C LEU A 39 12.23 -20.69 13.34
N VAL A 40 11.38 -19.69 13.53
CA VAL A 40 10.99 -19.19 14.84
C VAL A 40 9.48 -19.29 14.98
N THR A 41 9.01 -19.94 16.04
CA THR A 41 7.57 -20.05 16.33
C THR A 41 7.27 -19.26 17.60
N LEU A 42 6.44 -18.24 17.47
CA LEU A 42 5.89 -17.49 18.61
C LEU A 42 4.76 -18.31 19.23
N THR A 43 4.94 -18.77 20.46
CA THR A 43 3.94 -19.52 21.21
C THR A 43 3.38 -18.71 22.36
N GLY A 44 2.19 -19.09 22.85
CA GLY A 44 1.57 -18.42 23.98
C GLY A 44 0.05 -18.43 23.91
N PRO A 45 -0.63 -18.01 24.99
CA PRO A 45 -2.08 -18.07 25.09
C PRO A 45 -2.80 -17.18 24.06
N PRO A 46 -4.10 -17.42 23.78
CA PRO A 46 -4.92 -16.53 22.97
C PRO A 46 -4.91 -15.10 23.54
N GLY A 47 -4.90 -14.10 22.65
CA GLY A 47 -4.95 -12.70 23.07
C GLY A 47 -3.66 -12.12 23.68
N VAL A 48 -2.57 -12.90 23.76
CA VAL A 48 -1.26 -12.42 24.27
C VAL A 48 -0.56 -11.45 23.31
N GLY A 49 -0.96 -11.40 22.03
CA GLY A 49 -0.39 -10.49 21.02
C GLY A 49 0.66 -11.11 20.10
N LYS A 50 0.66 -12.44 19.91
CA LYS A 50 1.59 -13.14 19.00
C LYS A 50 1.57 -12.58 17.57
N THR A 51 0.38 -12.45 16.99
CA THR A 51 0.18 -11.89 15.65
C THR A 51 0.73 -10.47 15.55
N ARG A 52 0.41 -9.58 16.50
CA ARG A 52 0.94 -8.21 16.50
C ARG A 52 2.47 -8.19 16.60
N LEU A 53 3.07 -9.00 17.47
CA LEU A 53 4.52 -9.09 17.58
C LEU A 53 5.17 -9.63 16.29
N ALA A 54 4.57 -10.63 15.64
CA ALA A 54 5.07 -11.17 14.38
C ALA A 54 5.04 -10.14 13.25
N LEU A 55 3.92 -9.40 13.12
CA LEU A 55 3.77 -8.34 12.12
C LEU A 55 4.76 -7.20 12.35
N HIS A 56 4.87 -6.73 13.60
CA HIS A 56 5.82 -5.69 13.99
C HIS A 56 7.29 -6.09 13.68
N VAL A 57 7.66 -7.34 13.94
CA VAL A 57 9.00 -7.87 13.60
C VAL A 57 9.18 -8.00 12.08
N ALA A 58 8.17 -8.49 11.36
CA ALA A 58 8.21 -8.68 9.92
C ALA A 58 8.31 -7.35 9.16
N GLU A 59 7.61 -6.31 9.61
CA GLU A 59 7.68 -4.95 9.07
C GLU A 59 9.12 -4.41 9.17
N ARG A 60 9.74 -4.50 10.36
CA ARG A 60 11.12 -4.06 10.58
C ARG A 60 12.14 -4.83 9.74
N LEU A 61 11.85 -6.09 9.44
CA LEU A 61 12.71 -6.96 8.64
C LEU A 61 12.45 -6.90 7.13
N SER A 62 11.35 -6.29 6.68
CA SER A 62 10.93 -6.29 5.27
C SER A 62 12.04 -5.84 4.31
N SER A 63 12.82 -4.83 4.70
CA SER A 63 13.95 -4.30 3.92
C SER A 63 15.22 -5.16 3.93
N ALA A 64 15.34 -6.10 4.88
CA ALA A 64 16.50 -6.98 5.01
C ALA A 64 16.43 -8.23 4.11
N TYR A 65 15.25 -8.54 3.55
CA TYR A 65 15.03 -9.66 2.65
C TYR A 65 14.84 -9.15 1.21
N ALA A 66 15.71 -9.57 0.28
CA ALA A 66 15.68 -9.11 -1.11
C ALA A 66 14.35 -9.43 -1.82
N ASP A 67 13.67 -10.51 -1.42
CA ASP A 67 12.37 -10.93 -1.93
C ASP A 67 11.20 -10.57 -0.99
N GLY A 68 11.45 -9.75 0.04
CA GLY A 68 10.42 -9.21 0.94
C GLY A 68 9.93 -10.15 2.05
N ALA A 69 8.92 -9.68 2.79
CA ALA A 69 8.26 -10.40 3.89
C ALA A 69 6.77 -10.63 3.58
N TRP A 70 6.30 -11.87 3.73
CA TRP A 70 4.97 -12.27 3.28
C TRP A 70 4.15 -12.87 4.43
N LEU A 71 3.02 -12.25 4.77
CA LEU A 71 2.02 -12.72 5.71
C LEU A 71 1.07 -13.71 5.03
N VAL A 72 0.93 -14.88 5.64
CA VAL A 72 -0.08 -15.89 5.33
C VAL A 72 -0.97 -16.06 6.54
N GLU A 73 -2.18 -15.52 6.46
CA GLU A 73 -3.19 -15.66 7.51
C GLU A 73 -3.87 -17.01 7.36
N LEU A 74 -3.66 -17.91 8.32
CA LEU A 74 -4.27 -19.24 8.31
C LEU A 74 -5.55 -19.31 9.15
N ALA A 75 -5.92 -18.24 9.86
CA ALA A 75 -7.08 -18.24 10.76
C ALA A 75 -8.41 -18.63 10.07
N GLU A 76 -8.52 -18.33 8.78
CA GLU A 76 -9.72 -18.56 7.97
C GLU A 76 -9.67 -19.90 7.21
N LEU A 77 -8.55 -20.63 7.29
CA LEU A 77 -8.31 -21.85 6.52
C LEU A 77 -8.60 -23.09 7.38
N THR A 78 -9.65 -23.86 7.07
CA THR A 78 -9.90 -25.10 7.83
C THR A 78 -9.49 -26.37 7.10
N ASP A 79 -9.49 -26.35 5.75
CA ASP A 79 -9.07 -27.47 4.91
C ASP A 79 -7.54 -27.51 4.75
N PRO A 80 -6.83 -28.54 5.28
CA PRO A 80 -5.39 -28.67 5.14
C PRO A 80 -4.87 -28.75 3.71
N ASP A 81 -5.67 -29.29 2.78
CA ASP A 81 -5.24 -29.52 1.40
C ASP A 81 -5.06 -28.19 0.64
N LEU A 82 -5.71 -27.13 1.11
CA LEU A 82 -5.61 -25.77 0.56
C LEU A 82 -4.45 -24.94 1.16
N LEU A 83 -3.64 -25.50 2.07
CA LEU A 83 -2.54 -24.78 2.73
C LEU A 83 -1.48 -24.29 1.73
N VAL A 84 -1.06 -25.16 0.82
CA VAL A 84 -0.07 -24.82 -0.22
C VAL A 84 -0.60 -23.66 -1.07
N LEU A 85 -1.84 -23.77 -1.55
CA LEU A 85 -2.51 -22.75 -2.36
C LEU A 85 -2.67 -21.42 -1.61
N THR A 86 -2.98 -21.47 -0.31
CA THR A 86 -3.11 -20.27 0.52
C THR A 86 -1.76 -19.54 0.66
N ILE A 87 -0.65 -20.26 0.82
CA ILE A 87 0.70 -19.67 0.83
C ILE A 87 1.02 -19.04 -0.53
N ILE A 88 0.69 -19.73 -1.62
CA ILE A 88 0.91 -19.26 -2.99
C ILE A 88 0.15 -17.95 -3.24
N HIS A 89 -1.14 -17.91 -2.92
CA HIS A 89 -1.96 -16.69 -3.05
C HIS A 89 -1.43 -15.55 -2.16
N ALA A 90 -1.13 -15.82 -0.89
CA ALA A 90 -0.66 -14.82 0.06
C ALA A 90 0.71 -14.24 -0.30
N ALA A 91 1.63 -15.06 -0.81
CA ALA A 91 2.93 -14.62 -1.28
C ALA A 91 2.89 -13.91 -2.65
N GLY A 92 1.68 -13.56 -3.14
CA GLY A 92 1.48 -12.91 -4.44
C GLY A 92 1.93 -13.77 -5.61
N LEU A 93 2.10 -15.07 -5.40
CA LEU A 93 2.53 -16.06 -6.40
C LEU A 93 1.30 -16.39 -7.22
N HIS A 94 0.87 -15.47 -8.08
CA HIS A 94 -0.36 -15.65 -8.84
C HIS A 94 -0.29 -16.81 -9.86
N ASN A 95 0.74 -17.68 -9.84
CA ASN A 95 1.03 -18.76 -10.79
C ASN A 95 0.01 -19.92 -10.72
N PRO A 96 -0.95 -20.03 -11.67
CA PRO A 96 -1.78 -21.21 -11.90
C PRO A 96 -1.03 -22.52 -12.18
N ALA A 97 0.25 -22.48 -12.56
CA ALA A 97 1.12 -23.65 -12.61
C ALA A 97 2.07 -23.73 -11.41
N VAL A 98 1.80 -23.01 -10.32
CA VAL A 98 2.28 -23.36 -8.99
C VAL A 98 1.03 -23.75 -8.23
N GLY A 99 0.69 -25.03 -8.33
CA GLY A 99 -0.43 -25.67 -7.67
C GLY A 99 -0.01 -26.69 -6.65
N THR A 100 1.26 -27.09 -6.72
CA THR A 100 1.80 -28.22 -5.98
C THR A 100 2.89 -27.78 -5.03
N MET A 101 3.19 -28.67 -4.09
CA MET A 101 4.27 -28.48 -3.14
C MET A 101 5.63 -28.42 -3.85
N GLU A 102 5.82 -29.18 -4.94
CA GLU A 102 7.04 -29.19 -5.75
C GLU A 102 7.30 -27.82 -6.37
N GLU A 103 6.29 -27.23 -7.01
CA GLU A 103 6.41 -25.94 -7.69
C GLU A 103 6.64 -24.78 -6.71
N LEU A 104 5.98 -24.80 -5.53
CA LEU A 104 6.23 -23.82 -4.47
C LEU A 104 7.67 -23.92 -3.98
N THR A 105 8.20 -25.14 -3.90
CA THR A 105 9.56 -25.38 -3.43
C THR A 105 10.61 -24.93 -4.45
N ASP A 106 10.40 -25.22 -5.73
CA ASP A 106 11.22 -24.72 -6.84
C ASP A 106 11.23 -23.19 -6.87
N TYR A 107 10.08 -22.56 -6.67
CA TYR A 107 9.96 -21.09 -6.64
C TYR A 107 10.77 -20.45 -5.49
N LEU A 108 10.75 -21.06 -4.31
CA LEU A 108 11.42 -20.54 -3.12
C LEU A 108 12.92 -20.88 -3.06
N ARG A 109 13.40 -21.82 -3.88
CA ARG A 109 14.76 -22.37 -3.82
C ARG A 109 15.87 -21.31 -3.77
N ASP A 110 15.81 -20.32 -4.66
CA ASP A 110 16.86 -19.31 -4.84
C ASP A 110 16.55 -17.95 -4.19
N ARG A 111 15.39 -17.81 -3.55
CA ARG A 111 14.89 -16.53 -3.01
C ARG A 111 15.25 -16.30 -1.55
N GLN A 112 15.59 -15.05 -1.22
CA GLN A 112 15.83 -14.59 0.15
C GLN A 112 14.56 -13.91 0.66
N MET A 113 13.69 -14.71 1.28
CA MET A 113 12.32 -14.33 1.67
C MET A 113 12.05 -14.67 3.14
N LEU A 114 11.24 -13.82 3.79
CA LEU A 114 10.62 -14.12 5.08
C LEU A 114 9.16 -14.50 4.88
N LEU A 115 8.77 -15.70 5.32
CA LEU A 115 7.39 -16.16 5.33
C LEU A 115 6.83 -16.12 6.76
N VAL A 116 5.75 -15.36 6.97
CA VAL A 116 5.06 -15.25 8.25
C VAL A 116 3.79 -16.10 8.18
N LEU A 117 3.74 -17.19 8.95
CA LEU A 117 2.56 -18.05 9.05
C LEU A 117 1.78 -17.69 10.32
N ASP A 118 0.65 -17.01 10.19
CA ASP A 118 -0.14 -16.59 11.34
C ASP A 118 -1.26 -17.60 11.65
N ASN A 119 -1.43 -17.90 12.94
CA ASN A 119 -2.48 -18.75 13.49
C ASN A 119 -2.42 -20.25 13.11
N CYS A 120 -1.24 -20.87 13.15
CA CYS A 120 -1.05 -22.29 12.79
C CYS A 120 -1.72 -23.32 13.72
N GLU A 121 -2.40 -22.90 14.80
CA GLU A 121 -2.84 -23.76 15.92
C GLU A 121 -3.82 -24.89 15.54
N HIS A 122 -4.58 -24.71 14.47
CA HIS A 122 -5.53 -25.71 13.95
C HIS A 122 -4.95 -26.54 12.78
N LEU A 123 -3.78 -26.16 12.27
CA LEU A 123 -3.09 -26.79 11.13
C LEU A 123 -1.64 -27.16 11.48
N ILE A 124 -1.35 -27.49 12.74
CA ILE A 124 0.02 -27.73 13.22
C ILE A 124 0.72 -28.82 12.41
N SER A 125 0.12 -30.00 12.28
CA SER A 125 0.72 -31.13 11.54
C SER A 125 0.91 -30.83 10.04
N PRO A 126 -0.10 -30.28 9.31
CA PRO A 126 0.07 -29.80 7.94
C PRO A 126 1.18 -28.75 7.79
N CYS A 127 1.19 -27.72 8.65
CA CYS A 127 2.20 -26.66 8.63
C CYS A 127 3.60 -27.22 8.90
N ALA A 128 3.73 -28.13 9.87
CA ALA A 128 5.00 -28.75 10.21
C ALA A 128 5.58 -29.55 9.04
N THR A 129 4.73 -30.33 8.35
CA THR A 129 5.12 -31.11 7.18
C THR A 129 5.60 -30.20 6.05
N LEU A 130 4.83 -29.14 5.75
CA LEU A 130 5.13 -28.19 4.68
C LEU A 130 6.40 -27.38 4.97
N VAL A 131 6.51 -26.78 6.15
CA VAL A 131 7.65 -25.96 6.55
C VAL A 131 8.93 -26.80 6.59
N ASN A 132 8.88 -28.04 7.08
CA ASN A 132 10.03 -28.93 7.07
C ASN A 132 10.53 -29.23 5.64
N LYS A 133 9.62 -29.43 4.67
CA LYS A 133 10.01 -29.63 3.26
C LYS A 133 10.62 -28.34 2.67
N LEU A 134 9.95 -27.20 2.85
CA LEU A 134 10.43 -25.91 2.35
C LEU A 134 11.81 -25.53 2.91
N LEU A 135 12.03 -25.70 4.21
CA LEU A 135 13.30 -25.36 4.83
C LEU A 135 14.45 -26.27 4.38
N ARG A 136 14.18 -27.52 4.00
CA ARG A 136 15.22 -28.42 3.47
C ARG A 136 15.70 -28.00 2.08
N GLU A 137 14.80 -27.53 1.24
CA GLU A 137 15.09 -27.26 -0.18
C GLU A 137 15.40 -25.78 -0.47
N ALA A 138 14.75 -24.84 0.22
CA ALA A 138 14.91 -23.40 0.01
C ALA A 138 15.88 -22.78 1.02
N ARG A 139 17.19 -22.91 0.79
CA ARG A 139 18.26 -22.57 1.78
C ARG A 139 18.24 -21.14 2.31
N ARG A 140 17.68 -20.19 1.56
CA ARG A 140 17.59 -18.76 1.91
C ARG A 140 16.23 -18.34 2.47
N LEU A 141 15.27 -19.27 2.57
CA LEU A 141 13.97 -19.05 3.20
C LEU A 141 14.09 -19.05 4.72
N ARG A 142 13.38 -18.11 5.36
CA ARG A 142 13.14 -18.07 6.81
C ARG A 142 11.64 -17.99 7.09
N VAL A 143 11.22 -18.63 8.17
CA VAL A 143 9.81 -18.74 8.56
C VAL A 143 9.63 -18.22 9.98
N LEU A 144 8.63 -17.34 10.15
CA LEU A 144 8.13 -16.87 11.44
C LEU A 144 6.69 -17.36 11.60
N ALA A 145 6.43 -18.28 12.53
CA ALA A 145 5.10 -18.82 12.74
C ALA A 145 4.47 -18.28 14.04
N THR A 146 3.15 -18.17 14.10
CA THR A 146 2.41 -17.94 15.36
C THR A 146 1.49 -19.12 15.63
N SER A 147 1.50 -19.63 16.86
CA SER A 147 0.71 -20.80 17.26
C SER A 147 0.46 -20.83 18.78
N ARG A 148 -0.45 -21.68 19.26
CA ARG A 148 -0.58 -21.98 20.71
C ARG A 148 0.56 -22.84 21.23
N GLU A 149 1.06 -23.75 20.39
CA GLU A 149 2.13 -24.68 20.70
C GLU A 149 3.12 -24.79 19.54
N ALA A 150 4.28 -25.41 19.78
CA ALA A 150 5.33 -25.55 18.77
C ALA A 150 4.88 -26.43 17.59
N LEU A 151 5.44 -26.20 16.40
CA LEU A 151 5.19 -27.02 15.21
C LEU A 151 5.83 -28.42 15.32
N GLY A 152 6.86 -28.56 16.15
CA GLY A 152 7.56 -29.83 16.39
C GLY A 152 8.60 -30.16 15.33
N ILE A 153 9.19 -29.16 14.68
CA ILE A 153 10.17 -29.36 13.60
C ILE A 153 11.61 -29.32 14.15
N ALA A 154 12.49 -30.19 13.66
CA ALA A 154 13.91 -30.14 14.02
C ALA A 154 14.55 -28.82 13.56
N GLY A 155 15.18 -28.08 14.49
CA GLY A 155 15.74 -26.75 14.24
C GLY A 155 14.75 -25.60 14.43
N GLU A 156 13.52 -25.88 14.88
CA GLU A 156 12.58 -24.88 15.36
C GLU A 156 13.08 -24.23 16.65
N TYR A 157 13.05 -22.90 16.68
CA TYR A 157 13.19 -22.13 17.90
C TYR A 157 11.83 -21.63 18.36
N THR A 158 11.39 -22.09 19.53
CA THR A 158 10.14 -21.66 20.14
C THR A 158 10.39 -20.46 21.05
N PHE A 159 9.70 -19.36 20.80
CA PHE A 159 9.70 -18.18 21.67
C PHE A 159 8.34 -18.05 22.36
N GLU A 160 8.30 -18.33 23.66
CA GLU A 160 7.07 -18.12 24.45
C GLU A 160 6.86 -16.62 24.68
N VAL A 161 5.84 -16.06 24.06
CA VAL A 161 5.49 -14.64 24.17
C VAL A 161 4.94 -14.37 25.57
N PRO A 162 5.64 -13.60 26.42
CA PRO A 162 5.15 -13.31 27.77
C PRO A 162 3.94 -12.36 27.70
N PRO A 163 3.03 -12.38 28.69
CA PRO A 163 2.06 -11.30 28.89
C PRO A 163 2.76 -9.96 29.13
N LEU A 164 2.02 -8.85 29.01
CA LEU A 164 2.55 -7.52 29.29
C LEU A 164 2.91 -7.39 30.78
N SER A 165 3.96 -6.63 31.05
CA SER A 165 4.44 -6.41 32.41
C SER A 165 3.37 -5.81 33.33
N THR A 166 3.22 -6.41 34.52
CA THR A 166 2.33 -5.94 35.61
C THR A 166 3.09 -5.90 36.95
N PRO A 167 2.74 -5.01 37.90
CA PRO A 167 3.39 -4.94 39.21
C PRO A 167 3.17 -6.22 40.04
N ALA A 168 4.22 -6.71 40.72
CA ALA A 168 4.14 -7.90 41.56
C ALA A 168 3.47 -7.62 42.93
N ALA A 169 2.55 -8.51 43.35
CA ALA A 169 1.75 -8.34 44.57
C ALA A 169 2.54 -8.29 45.90
N ARG A 170 3.82 -8.68 45.91
CA ARG A 170 4.60 -8.87 47.16
C ARG A 170 5.39 -7.64 47.65
N ASN A 171 5.39 -6.51 46.93
CA ASN A 171 6.07 -5.28 47.38
C ASN A 171 5.24 -4.01 47.10
N PRO A 172 4.18 -3.73 47.87
CA PRO A 172 3.36 -2.50 47.74
C PRO A 172 4.15 -1.21 47.98
N SER A 173 5.28 -1.28 48.68
CA SER A 173 6.14 -0.15 49.07
C SER A 173 7.19 0.26 48.03
N ARG A 174 7.21 -0.39 46.85
CA ARG A 174 8.06 -0.03 45.69
C ARG A 174 7.26 -0.02 44.37
N ILE A 175 6.06 0.55 44.38
CA ILE A 175 5.34 0.80 43.13
C ILE A 175 6.09 1.92 42.40
N GLY A 176 6.89 1.57 41.39
CA GLY A 176 7.49 2.53 40.46
C GLY A 176 6.42 3.31 39.68
N SER A 177 6.83 4.27 38.86
CA SER A 177 5.90 5.06 38.04
C SER A 177 4.98 4.13 37.23
N PRO A 178 3.65 4.36 37.19
CA PRO A 178 2.71 3.48 36.48
C PRO A 178 3.00 3.38 34.97
N SER A 179 3.74 4.35 34.41
CA SER A 179 4.26 4.34 33.04
C SER A 179 5.35 3.29 32.78
N GLN A 180 5.83 2.56 33.79
CA GLN A 180 6.83 1.49 33.63
C GLN A 180 6.20 0.13 33.29
N TYR A 181 4.88 -0.02 33.44
CA TYR A 181 4.17 -1.28 33.24
C TYR A 181 3.36 -1.24 31.96
N GLU A 182 3.67 -2.14 31.03
CA GLU A 182 3.09 -2.11 29.68
C GLU A 182 1.59 -2.36 29.67
N ALA A 183 1.07 -3.20 30.57
CA ALA A 183 -0.37 -3.45 30.68
C ALA A 183 -1.14 -2.19 31.12
N VAL A 184 -0.55 -1.38 32.01
CA VAL A 184 -1.13 -0.12 32.48
C VAL A 184 -1.07 0.94 31.38
N MET A 185 0.03 1.01 30.64
CA MET A 185 0.15 1.89 29.46
C MET A 185 -0.89 1.53 28.41
N LEU A 186 -1.05 0.24 28.09
CA LEU A 186 -2.06 -0.22 27.14
C LEU A 186 -3.48 0.11 27.62
N PHE A 187 -3.79 -0.13 28.89
CA PHE A 187 -5.10 0.24 29.45
C PHE A 187 -5.36 1.74 29.33
N ALA A 188 -4.38 2.58 29.70
CA ALA A 188 -4.51 4.03 29.65
C ALA A 188 -4.73 4.55 28.22
N ASP A 189 -3.93 4.08 27.26
CA ASP A 189 -4.06 4.44 25.83
C ASP A 189 -5.45 4.07 25.30
N ARG A 190 -5.89 2.82 25.51
CA ARG A 190 -7.19 2.33 25.03
C ARG A 190 -8.36 2.98 25.75
N ALA A 191 -8.25 3.21 27.06
CA ALA A 191 -9.29 3.89 27.84
C ALA A 191 -9.42 5.36 27.46
N SER A 192 -8.32 6.06 27.16
CA SER A 192 -8.34 7.47 26.73
C SER A 192 -9.04 7.66 25.37
N ALA A 193 -8.89 6.69 24.46
CA ALA A 193 -9.57 6.68 23.16
C ALA A 193 -11.10 6.51 23.30
N ILE A 194 -11.55 5.94 24.41
CA ILE A 194 -12.96 5.59 24.67
C ILE A 194 -13.65 6.60 25.59
N ALA A 195 -12.94 7.07 26.61
CA ALA A 195 -13.37 8.08 27.56
C ALA A 195 -12.40 9.28 27.49
N PRO A 196 -12.68 10.27 26.61
CA PRO A 196 -11.82 11.43 26.45
C PRO A 196 -11.60 12.14 27.79
N GLY A 197 -10.33 12.33 28.17
CA GLY A 197 -9.94 12.89 29.47
C GLY A 197 -9.59 11.87 30.54
N PHE A 198 -9.74 10.56 30.28
CA PHE A 198 -9.21 9.53 31.17
C PHE A 198 -7.67 9.55 31.17
N SER A 199 -7.09 9.67 32.36
CA SER A 199 -5.66 9.50 32.61
C SER A 199 -5.44 8.70 33.89
N VAL A 200 -4.28 8.04 33.98
CA VAL A 200 -3.87 7.37 35.22
C VAL A 200 -3.33 8.45 36.17
N THR A 201 -4.06 8.70 37.24
CA THR A 201 -3.76 9.68 38.29
C THR A 201 -3.36 8.96 39.58
N GLU A 202 -2.75 9.66 40.53
CA GLU A 202 -2.41 9.09 41.84
C GLU A 202 -3.63 8.48 42.57
N GLN A 203 -4.83 9.00 42.31
CA GLN A 203 -6.07 8.53 42.94
C GLN A 203 -6.60 7.22 42.34
N ASN A 204 -6.43 6.98 41.04
CA ASN A 204 -6.95 5.78 40.37
C ASN A 204 -5.86 4.73 40.04
N GLN A 205 -4.59 5.10 40.16
CA GLN A 205 -3.44 4.27 39.81
C GLN A 205 -3.48 2.89 40.47
N GLN A 206 -3.82 2.81 41.75
CA GLN A 206 -3.87 1.54 42.47
C GLN A 206 -4.97 0.62 41.93
N THR A 207 -6.14 1.17 41.60
CA THR A 207 -7.25 0.43 40.99
C THR A 207 -6.88 -0.08 39.60
N VAL A 208 -6.24 0.77 38.77
CA VAL A 208 -5.82 0.39 37.41
C VAL A 208 -4.73 -0.69 37.45
N ILE A 209 -3.77 -0.58 38.37
CA ILE A 209 -2.73 -1.59 38.58
C ILE A 209 -3.36 -2.92 38.97
N GLU A 210 -4.25 -2.92 39.96
CA GLU A 210 -4.91 -4.15 40.42
C GLU A 210 -5.78 -4.75 39.31
N LEU A 211 -6.47 -3.92 38.53
CA LEU A 211 -7.22 -4.35 37.35
C LEU A 211 -6.31 -5.05 36.32
N CYS A 212 -5.22 -4.40 35.90
CA CYS A 212 -4.28 -4.97 34.94
C CYS A 212 -3.65 -6.28 35.45
N ARG A 213 -3.41 -6.38 36.76
CA ARG A 213 -2.92 -7.59 37.43
C ARG A 213 -3.94 -8.72 37.37
N ARG A 214 -5.23 -8.44 37.60
CA ARG A 214 -6.31 -9.45 37.50
C ARG A 214 -6.58 -9.91 36.07
N LEU A 215 -6.25 -9.07 35.10
CA LEU A 215 -6.30 -9.41 33.68
C LEU A 215 -5.03 -10.15 33.21
N ASP A 216 -4.15 -10.54 34.14
CA ASP A 216 -2.89 -11.26 33.90
C ASP A 216 -1.94 -10.58 32.89
N GLY A 217 -2.10 -9.28 32.66
CA GLY A 217 -1.36 -8.56 31.62
C GLY A 217 -1.64 -9.04 30.19
N LEU A 218 -2.75 -9.75 29.93
CA LEU A 218 -3.13 -10.18 28.59
C LEU A 218 -3.66 -8.97 27.78
N PRO A 219 -3.00 -8.56 26.67
CA PRO A 219 -3.40 -7.40 25.89
C PRO A 219 -4.88 -7.38 25.50
N LEU A 220 -5.40 -8.49 24.98
CA LEU A 220 -6.81 -8.56 24.57
C LEU A 220 -7.77 -8.41 25.76
N ALA A 221 -7.44 -8.98 26.92
CA ALA A 221 -8.26 -8.84 28.12
C ALA A 221 -8.23 -7.39 28.65
N VAL A 222 -7.08 -6.72 28.56
CA VAL A 222 -6.91 -5.29 28.88
C VAL A 222 -7.71 -4.41 27.92
N GLU A 223 -7.67 -4.68 26.62
CA GLU A 223 -8.44 -3.96 25.59
C GLU A 223 -9.96 -4.15 25.80
N LEU A 224 -10.42 -5.37 26.08
CA LEU A 224 -11.81 -5.63 26.41
C LEU A 224 -12.24 -4.87 27.67
N ALA A 225 -11.43 -4.90 28.74
CA ALA A 225 -11.72 -4.17 29.98
C ALA A 225 -11.75 -2.64 29.79
N ALA A 226 -10.82 -2.08 29.00
CA ALA A 226 -10.86 -0.67 28.61
C ALA A 226 -12.11 -0.35 27.79
N GLY A 227 -12.56 -1.27 26.94
CA GLY A 227 -13.85 -1.23 26.23
C GLY A 227 -15.04 -1.00 27.14
N LEU A 228 -15.03 -1.59 28.33
CA LEU A 228 -16.13 -1.52 29.31
C LEU A 228 -16.22 -0.18 30.04
N MET A 229 -15.19 0.67 29.95
CA MET A 229 -15.18 2.03 30.52
C MET A 229 -16.28 2.93 29.96
N ARG A 230 -16.90 2.58 28.83
CA ARG A 230 -18.08 3.28 28.31
C ARG A 230 -19.29 3.22 29.23
N ALA A 231 -19.40 2.16 30.01
CA ALA A 231 -20.58 1.89 30.84
C ALA A 231 -20.25 1.81 32.34
N LEU A 232 -18.99 1.63 32.70
CA LEU A 232 -18.57 1.29 34.06
C LEU A 232 -17.29 2.03 34.46
N THR A 233 -17.14 2.31 35.76
CA THR A 233 -15.88 2.85 36.29
C THR A 233 -14.84 1.75 36.50
N THR A 234 -13.57 2.13 36.57
CA THR A 234 -12.44 1.22 36.88
C THR A 234 -12.69 0.36 38.12
N GLU A 235 -13.30 0.92 39.17
CA GLU A 235 -13.59 0.23 40.43
C GLU A 235 -14.73 -0.78 40.27
N GLN A 236 -15.75 -0.45 39.47
CA GLN A 236 -16.85 -1.36 39.17
C GLN A 236 -16.38 -2.53 38.31
N ILE A 237 -15.45 -2.27 37.39
CA ILE A 237 -14.81 -3.29 36.57
C ILE A 237 -14.02 -4.25 37.47
N LEU A 238 -13.19 -3.71 38.37
CA LEU A 238 -12.37 -4.51 39.27
C LEU A 238 -13.21 -5.37 40.24
N ARG A 239 -14.25 -4.81 40.89
CA ARG A 239 -15.11 -5.56 41.82
C ARG A 239 -15.79 -6.76 41.17
N ARG A 240 -16.20 -6.64 39.91
CA ARG A 240 -16.88 -7.75 39.21
C ARG A 240 -15.92 -8.87 38.81
N LEU A 241 -14.64 -8.55 38.58
CA LEU A 241 -13.60 -9.57 38.41
C LEU A 241 -13.36 -10.35 39.72
N ASP A 242 -13.61 -9.75 40.90
CA ASP A 242 -13.48 -10.44 42.20
C ASP A 242 -14.62 -11.46 42.44
N ASP A 243 -15.86 -11.12 42.11
CA ASP A 243 -17.04 -11.95 42.41
C ASP A 243 -17.03 -13.33 41.72
N GLN A 244 -16.42 -13.45 40.53
CA GLN A 244 -16.36 -14.73 39.79
C GLN A 244 -15.14 -15.61 40.14
N HIS A 245 -14.01 -15.02 40.56
CA HIS A 245 -12.86 -15.80 41.02
C HIS A 245 -13.18 -16.58 42.31
N LEU A 246 -14.07 -16.04 43.15
CA LEU A 246 -14.58 -16.69 44.37
C LEU A 246 -15.46 -17.93 44.11
N LEU A 247 -16.09 -18.02 42.93
CA LEU A 247 -16.95 -19.15 42.53
C LEU A 247 -16.19 -20.29 41.83
N MET A 248 -14.93 -20.09 41.42
CA MET A 248 -14.19 -21.01 40.55
C MET A 248 -12.87 -21.56 41.15
N THR A 249 -12.60 -21.29 42.43
CA THR A 249 -11.45 -21.85 43.16
C THR A 249 -11.75 -23.25 43.74
N GLU A 250 -11.89 -24.27 42.89
CA GLU A 250 -11.55 -25.64 43.25
C GLU A 250 -10.73 -26.30 42.11
N ASP A 251 -9.42 -26.38 42.37
CA ASP A 251 -8.36 -27.15 41.69
C ASP A 251 -7.95 -26.80 40.23
N HIS A 252 -6.65 -26.99 39.98
CA HIS A 252 -5.90 -27.10 38.70
C HIS A 252 -4.89 -25.98 38.36
N ARG A 253 -3.60 -26.37 38.29
CA ARG A 253 -2.40 -25.52 38.20
C ARG A 253 -2.11 -24.96 36.78
N GLY A 254 -1.61 -23.73 36.74
CA GLY A 254 -0.57 -23.23 35.81
C GLY A 254 -1.02 -22.71 34.44
N SER A 255 -1.63 -23.57 33.60
CA SER A 255 -2.01 -23.23 32.21
C SER A 255 -3.50 -22.87 32.06
N LYS A 256 -4.37 -23.51 32.85
CA LYS A 256 -5.83 -23.28 32.82
C LYS A 256 -6.26 -21.92 33.38
N LEU A 257 -5.52 -21.34 34.33
CA LEU A 257 -5.87 -20.06 34.94
C LEU A 257 -5.93 -18.90 33.94
N ARG A 258 -5.00 -18.83 32.98
CA ARG A 258 -4.93 -17.69 32.03
C ARG A 258 -5.99 -17.76 30.93
N HIS A 259 -6.32 -18.99 30.49
CA HIS A 259 -7.48 -19.21 29.63
C HIS A 259 -8.79 -18.83 30.34
N GLN A 260 -8.86 -19.07 31.65
CA GLN A 260 -10.00 -18.65 32.47
C GLN A 260 -10.10 -17.11 32.55
N THR A 261 -9.00 -16.38 32.64
CA THR A 261 -9.00 -14.90 32.68
C THR A 261 -9.56 -14.26 31.41
N LEU A 262 -9.10 -14.67 30.22
CA LEU A 262 -9.66 -14.16 28.95
C LEU A 262 -11.12 -14.60 28.77
N ARG A 263 -11.45 -15.85 29.13
CA ARG A 263 -12.83 -16.35 29.07
C ARG A 263 -13.75 -15.57 30.01
N ALA A 264 -13.31 -15.25 31.22
CA ALA A 264 -14.05 -14.43 32.18
C ALA A 264 -14.29 -13.00 31.66
N ALA A 265 -13.27 -12.39 31.04
CA ALA A 265 -13.43 -11.08 30.39
C ALA A 265 -14.45 -11.12 29.23
N MET A 266 -14.47 -12.19 28.44
CA MET A 266 -15.47 -12.41 27.38
C MET A 266 -16.86 -12.70 27.94
N ASP A 267 -16.99 -13.57 28.95
CA ASP A 267 -18.25 -13.87 29.64
C ASP A 267 -18.91 -12.60 30.18
N TRP A 268 -18.11 -11.71 30.75
CA TRP A 268 -18.62 -10.46 31.27
C TRP A 268 -18.98 -9.44 30.18
N SER A 269 -18.13 -9.30 29.16
CA SER A 269 -18.46 -8.49 27.98
C SER A 269 -19.76 -8.97 27.33
N TYR A 270 -19.99 -10.29 27.30
CA TYR A 270 -21.22 -10.91 26.82
C TYR A 270 -22.41 -10.63 27.74
N GLN A 271 -22.25 -10.71 29.07
CA GLN A 271 -23.31 -10.37 30.03
C GLN A 271 -23.72 -8.89 29.98
N LEU A 272 -22.79 -7.98 29.66
CA LEU A 272 -23.06 -6.55 29.45
C LEU A 272 -23.67 -6.25 28.08
N CYS A 273 -23.69 -7.22 27.16
CA CYS A 273 -24.46 -7.13 25.93
C CYS A 273 -25.95 -7.31 26.24
N SER A 274 -26.76 -6.41 25.69
CA SER A 274 -28.20 -6.57 25.56
C SER A 274 -28.53 -7.87 24.83
N LYS A 275 -29.74 -8.41 25.01
CA LYS A 275 -30.16 -9.64 24.33
C LYS A 275 -29.95 -9.59 22.81
N PRO A 276 -30.29 -8.48 22.10
CA PRO A 276 -29.99 -8.34 20.67
C PRO A 276 -28.49 -8.43 20.33
N GLU A 277 -27.63 -7.77 21.11
CA GLU A 277 -26.17 -7.82 20.93
C GLU A 277 -25.60 -9.21 21.17
N GLN A 278 -26.08 -9.92 22.20
CA GLN A 278 -25.67 -11.30 22.48
C GLN A 278 -26.06 -12.25 21.34
N ILE A 279 -27.27 -12.10 20.79
CA ILE A 279 -27.73 -12.89 19.64
C ILE A 279 -26.86 -12.57 18.43
N LEU A 280 -26.64 -11.29 18.15
CA LEU A 280 -25.84 -10.87 17.01
C LEU A 280 -24.40 -11.38 17.11
N TRP A 281 -23.73 -11.24 18.26
CA TRP A 281 -22.36 -11.74 18.43
C TRP A 281 -22.26 -13.25 18.17
N ALA A 282 -23.16 -14.06 18.73
CA ALA A 282 -23.17 -15.50 18.46
C ALA A 282 -23.35 -15.82 16.97
N ARG A 283 -24.24 -15.10 16.27
CA ARG A 283 -24.49 -15.33 14.84
C ARG A 283 -23.35 -14.83 13.96
N LEU A 284 -22.71 -13.71 14.30
CA LEU A 284 -21.57 -13.17 13.55
C LEU A 284 -20.34 -14.09 13.59
N ALA A 285 -20.26 -15.02 14.53
CA ALA A 285 -19.20 -16.02 14.57
C ALA A 285 -19.23 -17.01 13.39
N ILE A 286 -20.29 -16.99 12.56
CA ILE A 286 -20.38 -17.80 11.34
C ILE A 286 -19.45 -17.32 10.23
N PHE A 287 -19.14 -16.02 10.19
CA PHE A 287 -18.25 -15.46 9.17
C PHE A 287 -16.82 -15.95 9.41
N ALA A 288 -16.16 -16.39 8.34
CA ALA A 288 -14.76 -16.79 8.39
C ALA A 288 -13.85 -15.57 8.41
N GLY A 289 -14.20 -14.54 7.64
CA GLY A 289 -13.45 -13.28 7.57
C GLY A 289 -14.30 -12.04 7.84
N SER A 290 -13.90 -10.90 7.27
CA SER A 290 -14.68 -9.66 7.39
C SER A 290 -16.01 -9.75 6.65
N PHE A 291 -16.98 -8.92 7.04
CA PHE A 291 -18.32 -8.89 6.45
C PHE A 291 -18.86 -7.47 6.35
N ASP A 292 -19.75 -7.23 5.39
CA ASP A 292 -20.49 -5.96 5.27
C ASP A 292 -21.82 -5.99 6.04
N LEU A 293 -22.46 -4.83 6.18
CA LEU A 293 -23.76 -4.72 6.86
C LEU A 293 -24.86 -5.54 6.15
N SER A 294 -24.83 -5.64 4.82
CA SER A 294 -25.84 -6.38 4.05
C SER A 294 -25.77 -7.89 4.35
N ALA A 295 -24.57 -8.45 4.42
CA ALA A 295 -24.31 -9.83 4.80
C ALA A 295 -24.78 -10.10 6.23
N ALA A 296 -24.44 -9.21 7.18
CA ALA A 296 -24.91 -9.32 8.56
C ALA A 296 -26.45 -9.29 8.65
N GLU A 297 -27.11 -8.38 7.93
CA GLU A 297 -28.56 -8.27 7.91
C GLU A 297 -29.24 -9.54 7.34
N LYS A 298 -28.71 -10.09 6.26
CA LYS A 298 -29.31 -11.26 5.59
C LYS A 298 -29.07 -12.57 6.31
N ILE A 299 -27.88 -12.74 6.90
CA ILE A 299 -27.50 -13.98 7.57
C ILE A 299 -28.03 -13.96 9.00
N CYS A 300 -27.71 -12.92 9.76
CA CYS A 300 -28.01 -12.86 11.20
C CYS A 300 -29.39 -12.30 11.53
N GLY A 301 -30.08 -11.65 10.59
CA GLY A 301 -31.40 -11.03 10.80
C GLY A 301 -32.56 -12.03 10.71
N ASP A 302 -33.52 -11.94 11.63
CA ASP A 302 -34.76 -12.73 11.64
C ASP A 302 -35.83 -12.04 12.51
N ASP A 303 -36.94 -12.71 12.78
CA ASP A 303 -38.00 -12.18 13.66
C ASP A 303 -37.51 -11.87 15.09
N LYS A 304 -36.46 -12.57 15.56
CA LYS A 304 -35.85 -12.33 16.90
C LYS A 304 -34.87 -11.15 16.87
N LEU A 305 -34.30 -10.86 15.71
CA LEU A 305 -33.34 -9.77 15.50
C LEU A 305 -33.71 -9.00 14.21
N PRO A 306 -34.78 -8.18 14.24
CA PRO A 306 -35.21 -7.40 13.08
C PRO A 306 -34.15 -6.34 12.72
N ARG A 307 -34.20 -5.85 11.48
CA ARG A 307 -33.19 -4.95 10.90
C ARG A 307 -32.76 -3.80 11.81
N ASP A 308 -33.71 -3.07 12.39
CA ASP A 308 -33.42 -1.93 13.27
C ASP A 308 -32.74 -2.36 14.59
N ALA A 309 -33.11 -3.52 15.13
CA ALA A 309 -32.49 -4.08 16.33
C ALA A 309 -31.08 -4.61 16.02
N LEU A 310 -30.88 -5.20 14.84
CA LEU A 310 -29.60 -5.67 14.35
C LEU A 310 -28.62 -4.50 14.20
N LEU A 311 -29.02 -3.41 13.52
CA LEU A 311 -28.17 -2.24 13.33
C LEU A 311 -27.77 -1.62 14.68
N LYS A 312 -28.71 -1.47 15.61
CA LYS A 312 -28.43 -1.00 16.97
C LYS A 312 -27.47 -1.93 17.72
N ALA A 313 -27.67 -3.24 17.60
CA ALA A 313 -26.79 -4.23 18.20
C ALA A 313 -25.38 -4.18 17.59
N LEU A 314 -25.26 -4.00 16.27
CA LEU A 314 -23.97 -3.89 15.59
C LEU A 314 -23.19 -2.67 16.06
N ILE A 315 -23.85 -1.51 16.13
CA ILE A 315 -23.28 -0.27 16.68
C ILE A 315 -22.83 -0.49 18.14
N GLY A 316 -23.65 -1.19 18.93
CA GLY A 316 -23.35 -1.54 20.31
C GLY A 316 -22.11 -2.45 20.45
N LEU A 317 -21.98 -3.47 19.61
CA LEU A 317 -20.85 -4.39 19.58
C LEU A 317 -19.54 -3.70 19.13
N VAL A 318 -19.61 -2.82 18.13
CA VAL A 318 -18.47 -1.96 17.75
C VAL A 318 -18.09 -1.04 18.90
N GLY A 319 -19.10 -0.46 19.57
CA GLY A 319 -18.86 0.37 20.74
C GLY A 319 -18.22 -0.38 21.91
N LYS A 320 -18.45 -1.69 22.01
CA LYS A 320 -17.86 -2.56 23.05
C LYS A 320 -16.54 -3.20 22.63
N SER A 321 -15.98 -2.80 21.48
CA SER A 321 -14.75 -3.38 20.90
C SER A 321 -14.82 -4.89 20.66
N ILE A 322 -16.03 -5.46 20.53
CA ILE A 322 -16.24 -6.86 20.11
C ILE A 322 -16.04 -6.99 18.59
N LEU A 323 -16.42 -5.95 17.86
CA LEU A 323 -16.22 -5.81 16.42
C LEU A 323 -15.29 -4.64 16.15
N THR A 324 -14.39 -4.82 15.19
CA THR A 324 -13.56 -3.74 14.64
C THR A 324 -14.14 -3.35 13.29
N ARG A 325 -14.21 -2.04 13.01
CA ARG A 325 -14.59 -1.54 11.67
C ARG A 325 -13.32 -1.35 10.84
N GLU A 326 -13.30 -1.92 9.65
CA GLU A 326 -12.24 -1.71 8.66
C GLU A 326 -12.58 -0.46 7.83
N ASN A 327 -11.61 0.46 7.77
CA ASN A 327 -11.74 1.70 7.00
C ASN A 327 -11.20 1.46 5.60
N ASP A 328 -11.97 0.78 4.76
CA ASP A 328 -11.65 0.66 3.35
C ASP A 328 -12.52 1.62 2.51
N ASN A 329 -11.98 2.08 1.39
CA ASN A 329 -12.58 3.10 0.51
C ASN A 329 -13.92 2.65 -0.15
N SER A 330 -14.37 1.42 0.12
CA SER A 330 -15.45 0.71 -0.58
C SER A 330 -16.74 0.51 0.25
N GLY A 331 -16.75 0.95 1.52
CA GLY A 331 -17.88 0.77 2.44
C GLY A 331 -17.43 0.12 3.74
N GLY A 332 -17.96 0.57 4.88
CA GLY A 332 -17.50 0.10 6.20
C GLY A 332 -17.74 -1.40 6.41
N ARG A 333 -16.67 -2.20 6.38
CA ARG A 333 -16.69 -3.63 6.73
C ARG A 333 -16.40 -3.81 8.22
N TYR A 334 -16.79 -4.97 8.74
CA TYR A 334 -16.59 -5.35 10.13
C TYR A 334 -15.79 -6.64 10.21
N ARG A 335 -14.89 -6.71 11.19
CA ARG A 335 -14.11 -7.90 11.51
C ARG A 335 -14.26 -8.25 12.99
N ILE A 336 -14.32 -9.54 13.26
CA ILE A 336 -14.34 -10.10 14.61
C ILE A 336 -12.97 -10.72 14.91
N LEU A 337 -12.40 -10.41 16.08
CA LEU A 337 -11.11 -10.98 16.48
C LEU A 337 -11.27 -12.49 16.75
N GLU A 338 -10.28 -13.29 16.37
CA GLU A 338 -10.39 -14.75 16.38
C GLU A 338 -10.82 -15.34 17.73
N ALA A 339 -10.23 -14.89 18.84
CA ALA A 339 -10.62 -15.35 20.17
C ALA A 339 -12.08 -14.99 20.53
N VAL A 340 -12.54 -13.82 20.09
CA VAL A 340 -13.91 -13.32 20.27
C VAL A 340 -14.89 -14.07 19.37
N ARG A 341 -14.46 -14.46 18.17
CA ARG A 341 -15.20 -15.29 17.21
C ARG A 341 -15.38 -16.71 17.74
N GLN A 342 -14.32 -17.34 18.25
CA GLN A 342 -14.36 -18.67 18.85
C GLN A 342 -15.35 -18.71 20.02
N TYR A 343 -15.32 -17.71 20.91
CA TYR A 343 -16.30 -17.58 21.99
C TYR A 343 -17.73 -17.41 21.46
N GLY A 344 -17.93 -16.57 20.44
CA GLY A 344 -19.23 -16.41 19.79
C GLY A 344 -19.75 -17.73 19.19
N HIS A 345 -18.87 -18.54 18.62
CA HIS A 345 -19.21 -19.85 18.05
C HIS A 345 -19.65 -20.85 19.13
N GLU A 346 -18.98 -20.88 20.29
CA GLU A 346 -19.45 -21.66 21.45
C GLU A 346 -20.87 -21.23 21.86
N LYS A 347 -21.16 -19.92 21.89
CA LYS A 347 -22.50 -19.41 22.20
C LYS A 347 -23.54 -19.69 21.12
N LEU A 348 -23.12 -19.83 19.86
CA LEU A 348 -23.98 -20.25 18.77
C LEU A 348 -24.41 -21.72 18.93
N LEU A 349 -23.46 -22.59 19.29
CA LEU A 349 -23.70 -24.00 19.56
C LEU A 349 -24.59 -24.22 20.81
N GLU A 350 -24.33 -23.48 21.90
CA GLU A 350 -25.17 -23.50 23.11
C GLU A 350 -26.65 -23.17 22.80
N ARG A 351 -26.88 -22.29 21.82
CA ARG A 351 -28.21 -21.87 21.36
C ARG A 351 -28.86 -22.82 20.37
N ARG A 352 -28.11 -23.75 19.77
CA ARG A 352 -28.55 -24.63 18.68
C ARG A 352 -29.08 -23.87 17.46
N ASP A 353 -28.51 -22.68 17.21
CA ASP A 353 -28.82 -21.85 16.04
C ASP A 353 -27.84 -22.15 14.87
N ASP A 354 -26.80 -22.96 15.10
CA ASP A 354 -25.66 -23.17 14.19
C ASP A 354 -26.07 -23.69 12.80
N GLN A 355 -26.88 -24.75 12.69
CA GLN A 355 -27.32 -25.28 11.40
C GLN A 355 -28.12 -24.26 10.59
N MET A 356 -29.01 -23.51 11.25
CA MET A 356 -29.82 -22.47 10.60
C MET A 356 -28.93 -21.35 10.07
N GLN A 357 -27.96 -20.89 10.87
CA GLN A 357 -27.03 -19.84 10.43
C GLN A 357 -26.12 -20.32 9.29
N ASN A 358 -25.62 -21.56 9.33
CA ASN A 358 -24.83 -22.13 8.24
C ASN A 358 -25.62 -22.18 6.92
N ARG A 359 -26.88 -22.61 6.94
CA ARG A 359 -27.74 -22.61 5.74
C ARG A 359 -27.97 -21.20 5.19
N ARG A 360 -28.24 -20.21 6.04
CA ARG A 360 -28.41 -18.82 5.62
C ARG A 360 -27.12 -18.22 5.05
N HIS A 361 -25.99 -18.55 5.68
CA HIS A 361 -24.67 -18.16 5.19
C HIS A 361 -24.44 -18.74 3.79
N ARG A 362 -24.64 -20.06 3.61
CA ARG A 362 -24.61 -20.71 2.29
C ARG A 362 -25.52 -20.01 1.28
N ASP A 363 -26.78 -19.76 1.62
CA ASP A 363 -27.75 -19.16 0.69
C ASP A 363 -27.34 -17.75 0.26
N TYR A 364 -26.78 -16.95 1.18
CA TYR A 364 -26.25 -15.63 0.87
C TYR A 364 -25.06 -15.69 -0.09
N TYR A 365 -24.09 -16.56 0.17
CA TYR A 365 -22.89 -16.68 -0.67
C TYR A 365 -23.14 -17.37 -2.01
N LEU A 366 -24.13 -18.28 -2.06
CA LEU A 366 -24.66 -18.79 -3.32
C LEU A 366 -25.32 -17.67 -4.14
N ASN A 367 -26.18 -16.85 -3.53
CA ASN A 367 -26.78 -15.72 -4.23
C ASN A 367 -25.74 -14.70 -4.69
N LEU A 368 -24.70 -14.47 -3.89
CA LEU A 368 -23.59 -13.60 -4.29
C LEU A 368 -22.84 -14.16 -5.50
N ALA A 369 -22.55 -15.47 -5.52
CA ALA A 369 -21.93 -16.13 -6.65
C ALA A 369 -22.81 -16.05 -7.91
N GLU A 370 -24.12 -16.29 -7.79
CA GLU A 370 -25.06 -16.17 -8.92
C GLU A 370 -25.14 -14.74 -9.48
N ARG A 371 -25.12 -13.74 -8.59
CA ARG A 371 -25.08 -12.33 -9.01
C ARG A 371 -23.77 -11.98 -9.69
N PHE A 372 -22.65 -12.50 -9.18
CA PHE A 372 -21.37 -12.38 -9.84
C PHE A 372 -21.46 -12.95 -11.25
N ASP A 373 -21.85 -14.21 -11.43
CA ASP A 373 -21.98 -14.85 -12.75
C ASP A 373 -22.88 -14.09 -13.72
N ALA A 374 -23.97 -13.49 -13.23
CA ALA A 374 -24.91 -12.72 -14.05
C ALA A 374 -24.46 -11.28 -14.38
N GLN A 375 -23.70 -10.63 -13.50
CA GLN A 375 -23.38 -9.18 -13.59
C GLN A 375 -21.89 -8.88 -13.76
N PHE A 376 -21.05 -9.92 -13.73
CA PHE A 376 -19.61 -9.78 -13.85
C PHE A 376 -19.22 -9.14 -15.19
N PHE A 377 -19.87 -9.58 -16.26
CA PHE A 377 -19.64 -9.07 -17.61
C PHE A 377 -20.36 -7.73 -17.78
N GLY A 378 -19.58 -6.65 -17.73
CA GLY A 378 -20.07 -5.28 -17.84
C GLY A 378 -19.10 -4.26 -17.24
N PRO A 379 -19.53 -3.00 -17.08
CA PRO A 379 -18.65 -1.91 -16.62
C PRO A 379 -18.12 -2.08 -15.18
N ASP A 380 -18.78 -2.92 -14.36
CA ASP A 380 -18.46 -3.13 -12.94
C ASP A 380 -17.50 -4.32 -12.67
N GLU A 381 -16.92 -4.91 -13.71
CA GLU A 381 -16.04 -6.09 -13.63
C GLU A 381 -14.98 -5.99 -12.52
N ALA A 382 -14.23 -4.88 -12.49
CA ALA A 382 -13.18 -4.66 -11.50
C ALA A 382 -13.71 -4.53 -10.06
N ALA A 383 -14.93 -4.01 -9.89
CA ALA A 383 -15.58 -3.92 -8.59
C ALA A 383 -16.04 -5.32 -8.12
N TRP A 384 -16.55 -6.14 -9.04
CA TRP A 384 -16.90 -7.54 -8.75
C TRP A 384 -15.68 -8.38 -8.36
N LEU A 385 -14.56 -8.28 -9.08
CA LEU A 385 -13.33 -9.00 -8.71
C LEU A 385 -12.85 -8.65 -7.32
N ARG A 386 -12.76 -7.35 -6.99
CA ARG A 386 -12.37 -6.90 -5.64
C ARG A 386 -13.33 -7.43 -4.59
N ARG A 387 -14.63 -7.40 -4.84
CA ARG A 387 -15.64 -7.92 -3.92
C ARG A 387 -15.47 -9.42 -3.70
N MET A 388 -15.30 -10.21 -4.75
CA MET A 388 -15.13 -11.66 -4.63
C MET A 388 -13.85 -12.04 -3.91
N GLU A 389 -12.77 -11.27 -4.10
CA GLU A 389 -11.52 -11.42 -3.35
C GLU A 389 -11.72 -11.16 -1.86
N THR A 390 -12.43 -10.09 -1.50
CA THR A 390 -12.76 -9.79 -0.08
C THR A 390 -13.67 -10.85 0.55
N GLU A 391 -14.60 -11.44 -0.22
CA GLU A 391 -15.55 -12.45 0.27
C GLU A 391 -15.03 -13.90 0.19
N HIS A 392 -13.80 -14.10 -0.28
CA HIS A 392 -13.28 -15.42 -0.64
C HIS A 392 -13.27 -16.41 0.55
N ALA A 393 -12.88 -15.95 1.74
CA ALA A 393 -12.89 -16.77 2.95
C ALA A 393 -14.29 -17.24 3.34
N ASN A 394 -15.28 -16.36 3.18
CA ASN A 394 -16.67 -16.72 3.45
C ASN A 394 -17.23 -17.66 2.35
N GLN A 395 -16.78 -17.54 1.10
CA GLN A 395 -17.11 -18.50 0.04
C GLN A 395 -16.55 -19.90 0.33
N ARG A 396 -15.28 -20.00 0.75
CA ARG A 396 -14.68 -21.26 1.23
C ARG A 396 -15.52 -21.88 2.34
N LYS A 397 -15.87 -21.08 3.35
CA LYS A 397 -16.68 -21.53 4.49
C LYS A 397 -18.05 -22.08 4.07
N ALA A 398 -18.69 -21.47 3.08
CA ALA A 398 -19.95 -21.95 2.53
C ALA A 398 -19.79 -23.30 1.80
N MET A 399 -18.73 -23.47 1.01
CA MET A 399 -18.44 -24.74 0.32
C MET A 399 -18.07 -25.86 1.31
N GLU A 400 -17.24 -25.55 2.31
CA GLU A 400 -16.92 -26.47 3.41
C GLU A 400 -18.19 -27.01 4.09
N PHE A 401 -19.12 -26.11 4.45
CA PHE A 401 -20.40 -26.53 5.02
C PHE A 401 -21.18 -27.46 4.08
N CYS A 402 -21.24 -27.14 2.79
CA CYS A 402 -21.96 -27.96 1.82
C CYS A 402 -21.38 -29.36 1.63
N PHE A 403 -20.06 -29.52 1.72
CA PHE A 403 -19.39 -30.80 1.53
C PHE A 403 -19.22 -31.60 2.83
N HIS A 404 -19.46 -31.00 3.99
CA HIS A 404 -19.52 -31.72 5.27
C HIS A 404 -20.96 -32.10 5.66
N GLU A 405 -21.96 -31.28 5.34
CA GLU A 405 -23.35 -31.53 5.72
C GLU A 405 -24.05 -32.48 4.72
N PRO A 406 -24.61 -33.61 5.18
CA PRO A 406 -25.32 -34.53 4.29
C PRO A 406 -26.48 -33.87 3.54
N GLY A 407 -26.53 -34.08 2.23
CA GLY A 407 -27.59 -33.53 1.36
C GLY A 407 -27.33 -32.13 0.81
N GLU A 408 -26.23 -31.49 1.20
CA GLU A 408 -25.90 -30.12 0.77
C GLU A 408 -24.86 -30.06 -0.37
N ALA A 409 -24.28 -31.20 -0.77
CA ALA A 409 -23.23 -31.29 -1.78
C ALA A 409 -23.59 -30.62 -3.11
N ARG A 410 -24.86 -30.69 -3.54
CA ARG A 410 -25.35 -30.04 -4.75
C ARG A 410 -25.26 -28.51 -4.68
N SER A 411 -25.57 -27.92 -3.52
CA SER A 411 -25.41 -26.49 -3.28
C SER A 411 -23.94 -26.08 -3.36
N GLY A 412 -23.04 -26.91 -2.81
CA GLY A 412 -21.58 -26.71 -2.90
C GLY A 412 -21.09 -26.74 -4.35
N LEU A 413 -21.55 -27.72 -5.15
CA LEU A 413 -21.28 -27.79 -6.59
C LEU A 413 -21.78 -26.54 -7.33
N LYS A 414 -22.98 -26.06 -6.98
CA LYS A 414 -23.54 -24.85 -7.57
C LYS A 414 -22.66 -23.63 -7.29
N ILE A 415 -22.21 -23.43 -6.05
CA ILE A 415 -21.30 -22.34 -5.68
C ILE A 415 -19.99 -22.47 -6.49
N ALA A 416 -19.32 -23.62 -6.41
CA ALA A 416 -18.03 -23.84 -7.05
C ALA A 416 -18.09 -23.68 -8.58
N GLY A 417 -19.16 -24.17 -9.23
CA GLY A 417 -19.37 -24.06 -10.67
C GLY A 417 -19.80 -22.66 -11.14
N THR A 418 -20.37 -21.84 -10.26
CA THR A 418 -20.75 -20.46 -10.57
C THR A 418 -19.55 -19.51 -10.47
N LEU A 419 -18.55 -19.86 -9.66
CA LEU A 419 -17.29 -19.12 -9.51
C LEU A 419 -16.26 -19.38 -10.63
N TRP A 420 -16.66 -20.04 -11.72
CA TRP A 420 -15.78 -20.46 -12.81
C TRP A 420 -14.85 -19.34 -13.34
N TYR A 421 -15.37 -18.14 -13.57
CA TYR A 421 -14.58 -17.02 -14.09
C TYR A 421 -13.67 -16.41 -13.02
N TYR A 422 -14.08 -16.45 -11.75
CA TYR A 422 -13.22 -16.05 -10.63
C TYR A 422 -11.99 -16.97 -10.53
N TRP A 423 -12.18 -18.28 -10.65
CA TRP A 423 -11.07 -19.25 -10.67
C TRP A 423 -10.08 -18.98 -11.81
N LEU A 424 -10.59 -18.67 -13.01
CA LEU A 424 -9.77 -18.38 -14.18
C LEU A 424 -9.02 -17.04 -14.05
N THR A 425 -9.71 -15.95 -13.70
CA THR A 425 -9.12 -14.60 -13.65
C THR A 425 -8.12 -14.40 -12.53
N ARG A 426 -8.35 -15.03 -11.37
CA ARG A 426 -7.44 -14.91 -10.21
C ARG A 426 -6.36 -15.98 -10.17
N GLY A 427 -6.32 -16.89 -11.14
CA GLY A 427 -5.34 -17.98 -11.20
C GLY A 427 -5.56 -19.07 -10.15
N ALA A 428 -6.71 -19.07 -9.47
CA ALA A 428 -7.08 -20.05 -8.43
C ALA A 428 -7.61 -21.37 -9.04
N LEU A 429 -6.96 -21.86 -10.11
CA LEU A 429 -7.40 -23.03 -10.87
C LEU A 429 -7.43 -24.31 -10.03
N GLN A 430 -6.42 -24.48 -9.18
CA GLN A 430 -6.29 -25.68 -8.35
C GLN A 430 -7.30 -25.70 -7.21
N GLU A 431 -7.60 -24.53 -6.64
CA GLU A 431 -8.64 -24.43 -5.61
C GLU A 431 -10.02 -24.69 -6.21
N GLY A 432 -10.31 -24.09 -7.38
CA GLY A 432 -11.54 -24.40 -8.11
C GLY A 432 -11.66 -25.89 -8.43
N TRP A 433 -10.56 -26.52 -8.87
CA TRP A 433 -10.49 -27.96 -9.10
C TRP A 433 -10.75 -28.78 -7.84
N HIS A 434 -10.13 -28.42 -6.70
CA HIS A 434 -10.31 -29.09 -5.41
C HIS A 434 -11.79 -29.18 -5.02
N TRP A 435 -12.48 -28.03 -5.00
CA TRP A 435 -13.89 -27.96 -4.62
C TRP A 435 -14.80 -28.70 -5.61
N LEU A 436 -14.55 -28.55 -6.92
CA LEU A 436 -15.34 -29.25 -7.94
C LEU A 436 -15.14 -30.76 -7.88
N ASN A 437 -13.90 -31.23 -7.75
CA ASN A 437 -13.59 -32.65 -7.68
C ASN A 437 -14.19 -33.31 -6.43
N GLN A 438 -14.13 -32.64 -5.28
CA GLN A 438 -14.77 -33.10 -4.05
C GLN A 438 -16.30 -33.20 -4.23
N GLY A 439 -16.94 -32.14 -4.72
CA GLY A 439 -18.39 -32.14 -4.96
C GLY A 439 -18.83 -33.20 -5.98
N LEU A 440 -18.07 -33.39 -7.06
CA LEU A 440 -18.36 -34.37 -8.11
C LEU A 440 -18.21 -35.82 -7.62
N ALA A 441 -17.35 -36.07 -6.63
CA ALA A 441 -17.24 -37.36 -5.97
C ALA A 441 -18.42 -37.64 -5.01
N MET A 442 -19.01 -36.58 -4.43
CA MET A 442 -20.11 -36.69 -3.47
C MET A 442 -21.51 -36.75 -4.09
N ASP A 443 -21.77 -35.99 -5.17
CA ASP A 443 -23.06 -36.03 -5.89
C ASP A 443 -22.89 -36.58 -7.31
N SER A 444 -23.18 -37.87 -7.48
CA SER A 444 -23.12 -38.56 -8.77
C SER A 444 -24.41 -38.46 -9.60
N HIS A 445 -25.48 -37.85 -9.08
CA HIS A 445 -26.76 -37.80 -9.78
C HIS A 445 -26.72 -36.83 -10.97
N PRO A 446 -27.28 -37.22 -12.14
CA PRO A 446 -27.48 -36.30 -13.26
C PRO A 446 -28.29 -35.06 -12.81
N SER A 447 -27.68 -33.88 -12.93
CA SER A 447 -28.28 -32.60 -12.53
C SER A 447 -27.63 -31.46 -13.31
N ARG A 448 -28.28 -30.30 -13.35
CA ARG A 448 -27.73 -29.09 -13.99
C ARG A 448 -26.44 -28.65 -13.30
N GLU A 449 -26.40 -28.73 -11.97
CA GLU A 449 -25.23 -28.40 -11.17
C GLU A 449 -24.06 -29.32 -11.48
N ARG A 450 -24.29 -30.64 -11.63
CA ARG A 450 -23.25 -31.59 -12.02
C ARG A 450 -22.74 -31.35 -13.43
N ALA A 451 -23.63 -31.13 -14.41
CA ALA A 451 -23.24 -30.84 -15.78
C ALA A 451 -22.36 -29.58 -15.86
N ARG A 452 -22.79 -28.50 -15.18
CA ARG A 452 -22.01 -27.26 -15.06
C ARG A 452 -20.67 -27.50 -14.37
N ALA A 453 -20.65 -28.20 -13.24
CA ALA A 453 -19.42 -28.48 -12.51
C ALA A 453 -18.40 -29.28 -13.34
N LEU A 454 -18.84 -30.29 -14.11
CA LEU A 454 -17.98 -31.04 -15.03
C LEU A 454 -17.44 -30.15 -16.15
N TRP A 455 -18.26 -29.25 -16.69
CA TRP A 455 -17.81 -28.28 -17.70
C TRP A 455 -16.74 -27.34 -17.14
N VAL A 456 -16.96 -26.75 -15.95
CA VAL A 456 -15.97 -25.90 -15.29
C VAL A 456 -14.70 -26.67 -14.96
N ALA A 457 -14.83 -27.87 -14.39
CA ALA A 457 -13.70 -28.73 -14.04
C ALA A 457 -12.88 -29.09 -15.28
N GLY A 458 -13.55 -29.40 -16.40
CA GLY A 458 -12.92 -29.59 -17.70
C GLY A 458 -12.18 -28.34 -18.18
N SER A 459 -12.76 -27.15 -18.00
CA SER A 459 -12.11 -25.87 -18.29
C SER A 459 -10.84 -25.68 -17.46
N LEU A 460 -10.91 -25.85 -16.14
CA LEU A 460 -9.76 -25.63 -15.24
C LEU A 460 -8.60 -26.57 -15.56
N VAL A 461 -8.89 -27.86 -15.78
CA VAL A 461 -7.89 -28.89 -16.11
C VAL A 461 -7.33 -28.72 -17.52
N MET A 462 -8.15 -28.26 -18.46
CA MET A 462 -7.66 -27.81 -19.77
C MET A 462 -6.64 -26.69 -19.57
N HIS A 463 -6.95 -25.67 -18.76
CA HIS A 463 -6.04 -24.57 -18.42
C HIS A 463 -4.80 -24.98 -17.60
N GLN A 464 -4.73 -26.22 -17.11
CA GLN A 464 -3.54 -26.81 -16.50
C GLN A 464 -2.72 -27.65 -17.49
N GLY A 465 -3.22 -27.87 -18.71
CA GLY A 465 -2.58 -28.64 -19.78
C GLY A 465 -2.95 -30.12 -19.87
N GLU A 466 -3.87 -30.58 -19.03
CA GLU A 466 -4.35 -31.98 -19.04
C GLU A 466 -5.52 -32.17 -20.04
N ILE A 467 -5.26 -31.94 -21.34
CA ILE A 467 -6.29 -31.93 -22.40
C ILE A 467 -7.13 -33.22 -22.45
N SER A 468 -6.50 -34.39 -22.33
CA SER A 468 -7.21 -35.68 -22.37
C SER A 468 -8.21 -35.85 -21.22
N ARG A 469 -7.88 -35.32 -20.05
CA ARG A 469 -8.76 -35.35 -18.88
C ARG A 469 -9.90 -34.35 -19.04
N ALA A 470 -9.60 -33.15 -19.56
CA ALA A 470 -10.62 -32.17 -19.90
C ALA A 470 -11.67 -32.74 -20.87
N LEU A 471 -11.24 -33.39 -21.97
CA LEU A 471 -12.16 -34.00 -22.93
C LEU A 471 -13.06 -35.07 -22.30
N THR A 472 -12.53 -35.88 -21.37
CA THR A 472 -13.33 -36.87 -20.63
C THR A 472 -14.43 -36.21 -19.79
N LEU A 473 -14.07 -35.16 -19.04
CA LEU A 473 -15.03 -34.43 -18.20
C LEU A 473 -16.10 -33.70 -19.03
N LEU A 474 -15.70 -33.13 -20.16
CA LEU A 474 -16.60 -32.41 -21.06
C LEU A 474 -17.58 -33.34 -21.78
N GLU A 475 -17.14 -34.55 -22.14
CA GLU A 475 -18.04 -35.58 -22.69
C GLU A 475 -19.09 -36.00 -21.65
N GLU A 476 -18.69 -36.21 -20.40
CA GLU A 476 -19.63 -36.53 -19.32
C GLU A 476 -20.62 -35.37 -19.08
N SER A 477 -20.12 -34.13 -19.03
CA SER A 477 -20.95 -32.92 -18.94
C SER A 477 -21.99 -32.87 -20.05
N ARG A 478 -21.57 -33.08 -21.30
CA ARG A 478 -22.45 -33.07 -22.47
C ARG A 478 -23.47 -34.21 -22.46
N SER A 479 -23.08 -35.40 -22.01
CA SER A 479 -23.98 -36.54 -21.86
C SER A 479 -25.08 -36.24 -20.84
N ILE A 480 -24.72 -35.72 -19.67
CA ILE A 480 -25.68 -35.34 -18.62
C ILE A 480 -26.59 -34.20 -19.11
N ALA A 481 -26.03 -33.18 -19.75
CA ALA A 481 -26.79 -32.07 -20.30
C ALA A 481 -27.87 -32.53 -21.30
N ARG A 482 -27.53 -33.51 -22.17
CA ARG A 482 -28.49 -34.13 -23.09
C ARG A 482 -29.56 -34.95 -22.37
N GLU A 483 -29.19 -35.71 -21.34
CA GLU A 483 -30.13 -36.51 -20.54
C GLU A 483 -31.18 -35.64 -19.85
N ILE A 484 -30.77 -34.51 -19.27
CA ILE A 484 -31.66 -33.60 -18.53
C ILE A 484 -32.31 -32.52 -19.40
N GLY A 485 -31.97 -32.46 -20.68
CA GLY A 485 -32.48 -31.46 -21.63
C GLY A 485 -31.98 -30.03 -21.41
N ASP A 486 -30.79 -29.86 -20.84
CA ASP A 486 -30.17 -28.54 -20.63
C ASP A 486 -29.34 -28.13 -21.85
N GLN A 487 -29.96 -27.35 -22.75
CA GLN A 487 -29.34 -26.92 -24.00
C GLN A 487 -28.14 -25.97 -23.77
N SER A 488 -28.19 -25.13 -22.74
CA SER A 488 -27.08 -24.20 -22.43
C SER A 488 -25.85 -24.97 -21.95
N ALA A 489 -26.03 -25.91 -21.03
CA ALA A 489 -24.93 -26.76 -20.58
C ALA A 489 -24.33 -27.60 -21.73
N ALA A 490 -25.17 -28.07 -22.66
CA ALA A 490 -24.70 -28.79 -23.85
C ALA A 490 -23.89 -27.88 -24.80
N ALA A 491 -24.32 -26.64 -25.02
CA ALA A 491 -23.60 -25.65 -25.82
C ALA A 491 -22.21 -25.35 -25.21
N HIS A 492 -22.18 -25.07 -23.89
CA HIS A 492 -20.96 -24.79 -23.14
C HIS A 492 -19.93 -25.94 -23.21
N ALA A 493 -20.39 -27.17 -22.99
CA ALA A 493 -19.53 -28.36 -23.06
C ALA A 493 -19.02 -28.63 -24.48
N THR A 494 -19.81 -28.31 -25.51
CA THR A 494 -19.49 -28.56 -26.92
C THR A 494 -18.43 -27.59 -27.44
N TYR A 495 -18.59 -26.28 -27.23
CA TYR A 495 -17.58 -25.33 -27.69
C TYR A 495 -16.25 -25.55 -26.94
N LEU A 496 -16.30 -25.85 -25.63
CA LEU A 496 -15.09 -26.06 -24.84
C LEU A 496 -14.38 -27.38 -25.22
N SER A 497 -15.13 -28.39 -25.66
CA SER A 497 -14.57 -29.60 -26.28
C SER A 497 -13.90 -29.29 -27.62
N GLY A 498 -14.50 -28.41 -28.43
CA GLY A 498 -13.87 -27.89 -29.64
C GLY A 498 -12.58 -27.12 -29.36
N ALA A 499 -12.58 -26.31 -28.30
CA ALA A 499 -11.38 -25.63 -27.80
C ALA A 499 -10.30 -26.65 -27.40
N ALA A 500 -10.64 -27.64 -26.56
CA ALA A 500 -9.77 -28.73 -26.13
C ALA A 500 -9.16 -29.53 -27.29
N GLU A 501 -9.93 -29.82 -28.34
CA GLU A 501 -9.44 -30.47 -29.56
C GLU A 501 -8.54 -29.55 -30.41
N ALA A 502 -8.79 -28.24 -30.41
CA ALA A 502 -7.90 -27.28 -31.08
C ALA A 502 -6.48 -27.28 -30.46
N TYR A 503 -6.37 -27.55 -29.16
CA TYR A 503 -5.08 -27.75 -28.48
C TYR A 503 -4.36 -29.02 -28.94
N ARG A 504 -5.09 -30.08 -29.29
CA ARG A 504 -4.54 -31.40 -29.64
C ARG A 504 -4.33 -31.52 -31.16
N ASP A 505 -3.29 -30.85 -31.65
CA ASP A 505 -2.78 -30.97 -33.02
C ASP A 505 -3.67 -30.40 -34.14
N HIS A 506 -4.48 -29.36 -33.86
CA HIS A 506 -5.28 -28.66 -34.89
C HIS A 506 -6.22 -29.61 -35.66
N SER A 507 -6.91 -30.48 -34.93
CA SER A 507 -7.82 -31.46 -35.51
C SER A 507 -8.95 -30.76 -36.30
N PRO A 508 -9.31 -31.19 -37.52
CA PRO A 508 -10.50 -30.71 -38.23
C PRO A 508 -11.78 -30.86 -37.41
N ARG A 509 -11.79 -31.77 -36.44
CA ARG A 509 -12.86 -31.97 -35.45
C ARG A 509 -13.08 -30.74 -34.56
N ALA A 510 -12.05 -29.94 -34.30
CA ALA A 510 -12.13 -28.74 -33.48
C ALA A 510 -13.06 -27.69 -34.10
N LEU A 511 -12.90 -27.42 -35.40
CA LEU A 511 -13.77 -26.48 -36.14
C LEU A 511 -15.22 -26.94 -36.10
N VAL A 512 -15.48 -28.22 -36.36
CA VAL A 512 -16.85 -28.79 -36.33
C VAL A 512 -17.50 -28.60 -34.96
N LEU A 513 -16.79 -28.90 -33.88
CA LEU A 513 -17.31 -28.76 -32.52
C LEU A 513 -17.49 -27.28 -32.11
N LEU A 514 -16.61 -26.38 -32.55
CA LEU A 514 -16.74 -24.95 -32.29
C LEU A 514 -17.91 -24.35 -33.08
N GLU A 515 -18.11 -24.76 -34.33
CA GLU A 515 -19.28 -24.39 -35.15
C GLU A 515 -20.59 -24.90 -34.54
N GLU A 516 -20.62 -26.16 -34.11
CA GLU A 516 -21.76 -26.74 -33.40
C GLU A 516 -22.04 -25.98 -32.10
N GLY A 517 -21.00 -25.67 -31.32
CA GLY A 517 -21.13 -24.90 -30.08
C GLY A 517 -21.70 -23.49 -30.31
N VAL A 518 -21.17 -22.76 -31.30
CA VAL A 518 -21.68 -21.41 -31.64
C VAL A 518 -23.12 -21.46 -32.14
N ALA A 519 -23.48 -22.45 -32.97
CA ALA A 519 -24.85 -22.64 -33.43
C ALA A 519 -25.81 -22.95 -32.26
N LEU A 520 -25.41 -23.84 -31.35
CA LEU A 520 -26.19 -24.16 -30.15
C LEU A 520 -26.42 -22.93 -29.27
N GLU A 521 -25.42 -22.06 -29.09
CA GLU A 521 -25.56 -20.79 -28.36
C GLU A 521 -26.53 -19.83 -29.05
N GLN A 522 -26.52 -19.77 -30.38
CA GLN A 522 -27.42 -18.89 -31.17
C GLN A 522 -28.88 -19.35 -31.10
N ASP A 523 -29.11 -20.65 -30.98
CA ASP A 523 -30.45 -21.24 -30.90
C ASP A 523 -31.06 -21.20 -29.48
N LEU A 524 -30.31 -20.75 -28.47
CA LEU A 524 -30.84 -20.59 -27.12
C LEU A 524 -31.88 -19.47 -27.06
N ASN A 525 -32.99 -19.69 -26.35
CA ASN A 525 -34.01 -18.67 -26.11
C ASN A 525 -33.48 -17.49 -25.26
N GLU A 526 -32.57 -17.77 -24.32
CA GLU A 526 -31.91 -16.80 -23.45
C GLU A 526 -30.39 -17.05 -23.48
N PRO A 527 -29.69 -16.66 -24.56
CA PRO A 527 -28.27 -16.92 -24.68
C PRO A 527 -27.49 -16.06 -23.66
N ASN A 528 -26.56 -16.68 -22.94
CA ASN A 528 -25.61 -15.91 -22.15
C ASN A 528 -24.61 -15.26 -23.11
N ALA A 529 -24.69 -13.94 -23.24
CA ALA A 529 -23.89 -13.19 -24.20
C ALA A 529 -22.38 -13.43 -24.04
N CYS A 530 -21.89 -13.66 -22.80
CA CYS A 530 -20.49 -14.00 -22.58
C CYS A 530 -20.11 -15.33 -23.22
N HIS A 531 -20.86 -16.40 -22.97
CA HIS A 531 -20.53 -17.73 -23.50
C HIS A 531 -20.61 -17.77 -25.01
N ALA A 532 -21.63 -17.13 -25.60
CA ALA A 532 -21.75 -16.97 -27.04
C ALA A 532 -20.54 -16.22 -27.65
N LEU A 533 -20.11 -15.12 -27.04
CA LEU A 533 -18.97 -14.33 -27.52
C LEU A 533 -17.63 -15.05 -27.30
N ALA A 534 -17.47 -15.79 -26.21
CA ALA A 534 -16.29 -16.61 -25.94
C ALA A 534 -16.17 -17.79 -26.92
N ALA A 535 -17.29 -18.46 -27.23
CA ALA A 535 -17.34 -19.50 -28.25
C ALA A 535 -16.98 -18.94 -29.64
N GLN A 536 -17.54 -17.79 -30.00
CA GLN A 536 -17.23 -17.08 -31.26
C GLN A 536 -15.76 -16.64 -31.34
N HIS A 537 -15.19 -16.10 -30.26
CA HIS A 537 -13.77 -15.75 -30.17
C HIS A 537 -12.88 -16.98 -30.36
N THR A 538 -13.23 -18.10 -29.73
CA THR A 538 -12.48 -19.37 -29.87
C THR A 538 -12.57 -19.95 -31.29
N LEU A 539 -13.74 -19.84 -31.93
CA LEU A 539 -13.91 -20.22 -33.33
C LEU A 539 -13.06 -19.34 -34.26
N ALA A 540 -13.03 -18.02 -34.03
CA ALA A 540 -12.19 -17.10 -34.80
C ALA A 540 -10.71 -17.51 -34.74
N TRP A 541 -10.20 -17.85 -33.56
CA TRP A 541 -8.86 -18.41 -33.41
C TRP A 541 -8.66 -19.71 -34.20
N ALA A 542 -9.58 -20.67 -34.11
CA ALA A 542 -9.47 -21.93 -34.83
C ALA A 542 -9.48 -21.73 -36.36
N CYS A 543 -10.29 -20.80 -36.87
CA CYS A 543 -10.29 -20.38 -38.27
C CYS A 543 -8.93 -19.78 -38.68
N LEU A 544 -8.38 -18.86 -37.87
CA LEU A 544 -7.09 -18.23 -38.13
C LEU A 544 -5.97 -19.26 -38.26
N VAL A 545 -5.94 -20.22 -37.33
CA VAL A 545 -4.90 -21.26 -37.33
C VAL A 545 -5.07 -22.26 -38.47
N SER A 546 -6.31 -22.48 -38.91
CA SER A 546 -6.61 -23.30 -40.09
C SER A 546 -6.35 -22.57 -41.42
N GLY A 547 -5.97 -21.29 -41.37
CA GLY A 547 -5.66 -20.45 -42.54
C GLY A 547 -6.85 -19.68 -43.13
N ASP A 548 -8.04 -19.77 -42.53
CA ASP A 548 -9.23 -19.02 -42.94
C ASP A 548 -9.26 -17.64 -42.28
N VAL A 549 -8.35 -16.77 -42.74
CA VAL A 549 -8.11 -15.44 -42.17
C VAL A 549 -9.33 -14.51 -42.34
N GLU A 550 -10.03 -14.60 -43.47
CA GLU A 550 -11.20 -13.75 -43.75
C GLU A 550 -12.36 -14.05 -42.80
N ARG A 551 -12.64 -15.33 -42.57
CA ARG A 551 -13.68 -15.74 -41.61
C ARG A 551 -13.30 -15.39 -40.18
N ALA A 552 -12.03 -15.57 -39.80
CA ALA A 552 -11.53 -15.18 -38.48
C ALA A 552 -11.72 -13.68 -38.22
N ASP A 553 -11.38 -12.84 -39.20
CA ASP A 553 -11.54 -11.38 -39.15
C ASP A 553 -13.01 -10.97 -39.01
N ALA A 554 -13.91 -11.57 -39.81
CA ALA A 554 -15.35 -11.29 -39.73
C ALA A 554 -15.94 -11.64 -38.35
N LEU A 555 -15.62 -12.84 -37.84
CA LEU A 555 -16.09 -13.31 -36.53
C LEU A 555 -15.54 -12.42 -35.40
N GLN A 556 -14.28 -12.00 -35.46
CA GLN A 556 -13.69 -11.20 -34.40
C GLN A 556 -14.19 -9.75 -34.40
N ASN A 557 -14.41 -9.15 -35.58
CA ASN A 557 -14.99 -7.81 -35.68
C ASN A 557 -16.41 -7.74 -35.11
N ASP A 558 -17.25 -8.75 -35.40
CA ASP A 558 -18.57 -8.85 -34.81
C ASP A 558 -18.49 -9.01 -33.28
N CYS A 559 -17.59 -9.87 -32.80
CA CYS A 559 -17.36 -10.07 -31.37
C CYS A 559 -16.94 -8.76 -30.68
N ALA A 560 -15.99 -8.00 -31.24
CA ALA A 560 -15.55 -6.72 -30.68
C ALA A 560 -16.69 -5.70 -30.56
N LYS A 561 -17.51 -5.55 -31.61
CA LYS A 561 -18.68 -4.64 -31.60
C LYS A 561 -19.71 -5.00 -30.53
N ARG A 562 -19.98 -6.29 -30.38
CA ARG A 562 -20.92 -6.79 -29.36
C ARG A 562 -20.36 -6.61 -27.95
N CYS A 563 -19.07 -6.86 -27.73
CA CYS A 563 -18.43 -6.61 -26.43
C CYS A 563 -18.48 -5.12 -26.05
N GLU A 564 -18.23 -4.22 -27.01
CA GLU A 564 -18.32 -2.77 -26.82
C GLU A 564 -19.73 -2.34 -26.41
N ALA A 565 -20.76 -2.88 -27.09
CA ALA A 565 -22.16 -2.60 -26.77
C ALA A 565 -22.59 -3.10 -25.38
N LEU A 566 -21.98 -4.20 -24.91
CA LEU A 566 -22.24 -4.78 -23.58
C LEU A 566 -21.37 -4.17 -22.48
N GLY A 567 -20.35 -3.38 -22.83
CA GLY A 567 -19.38 -2.83 -21.89
C GLY A 567 -18.40 -3.86 -21.32
N ASP A 568 -18.25 -5.02 -21.95
CA ASP A 568 -17.26 -6.05 -21.57
C ASP A 568 -15.86 -5.61 -22.04
N ARG A 569 -15.01 -5.19 -21.11
CA ARG A 569 -13.67 -4.66 -21.42
C ARG A 569 -12.60 -5.76 -21.58
N ALA A 570 -12.76 -6.89 -20.91
CA ALA A 570 -11.82 -7.99 -20.99
C ALA A 570 -11.87 -8.63 -22.38
N LEU A 571 -13.06 -9.06 -22.80
CA LEU A 571 -13.23 -9.75 -24.08
C LEU A 571 -13.10 -8.79 -25.27
N TRP A 572 -13.59 -7.54 -25.16
CA TRP A 572 -13.40 -6.51 -26.19
C TRP A 572 -11.92 -6.29 -26.54
N SER A 573 -11.05 -6.25 -25.54
CA SER A 573 -9.63 -6.05 -25.79
C SER A 573 -8.92 -7.30 -26.27
N SER A 574 -9.30 -8.49 -25.79
CA SER A 574 -8.80 -9.74 -26.38
C SER A 574 -9.14 -9.78 -27.88
N ALA A 575 -10.37 -9.36 -28.23
CA ALA A 575 -10.83 -9.24 -29.60
C ALA A 575 -10.00 -8.27 -30.44
N LEU A 576 -9.70 -7.08 -29.91
CA LEU A 576 -8.91 -6.08 -30.63
C LEU A 576 -7.43 -6.50 -30.79
N ILE A 577 -6.84 -7.14 -29.78
CA ILE A 577 -5.48 -7.68 -29.89
C ILE A 577 -5.43 -8.78 -30.97
N PHE A 578 -6.46 -9.61 -31.03
CA PHE A 578 -6.60 -10.62 -32.09
C PHE A 578 -6.71 -10.00 -33.49
N LEU A 579 -7.46 -8.91 -33.66
CA LEU A 579 -7.52 -8.21 -34.93
C LEU A 579 -6.14 -7.65 -35.34
N GLY A 580 -5.37 -7.14 -34.37
CA GLY A 580 -3.97 -6.76 -34.60
C GLY A 580 -3.10 -7.94 -35.05
N LEU A 581 -3.30 -9.13 -34.47
CA LEU A 581 -2.63 -10.37 -34.90
C LEU A 581 -3.01 -10.77 -36.34
N VAL A 582 -4.29 -10.66 -36.71
CA VAL A 582 -4.77 -10.91 -38.08
C VAL A 582 -4.07 -9.98 -39.08
N GLU A 583 -3.97 -8.68 -38.76
CA GLU A 583 -3.29 -7.71 -39.62
C GLU A 583 -1.78 -7.96 -39.72
N TRP A 584 -1.13 -8.44 -38.65
CA TRP A 584 0.28 -8.86 -38.70
C TRP A 584 0.46 -10.06 -39.64
N LEU A 585 -0.42 -11.07 -39.59
CA LEU A 585 -0.38 -12.24 -40.49
C LEU A 585 -0.65 -11.87 -41.96
N ARG A 586 -1.43 -10.82 -42.21
CA ARG A 586 -1.62 -10.23 -43.56
C ARG A 586 -0.41 -9.43 -44.05
N GLY A 587 0.58 -9.15 -43.18
CA GLY A 587 1.75 -8.35 -43.48
C GLY A 587 1.58 -6.83 -43.27
N HIS A 588 0.45 -6.39 -42.72
CA HIS A 588 0.18 -4.98 -42.43
C HIS A 588 0.73 -4.54 -41.06
N THR A 589 2.05 -4.63 -40.87
CA THR A 589 2.72 -4.44 -39.56
C THR A 589 2.38 -3.11 -38.87
N ARG A 590 2.31 -2.00 -39.61
CA ARG A 590 1.96 -0.67 -39.07
C ARG A 590 0.53 -0.58 -38.53
N LEU A 591 -0.42 -1.20 -39.22
CA LEU A 591 -1.82 -1.20 -38.79
C LEU A 591 -1.99 -2.07 -37.55
N ALA A 592 -1.38 -3.26 -37.56
CA ALA A 592 -1.32 -4.16 -36.42
C ALA A 592 -0.73 -3.47 -35.18
N GLU A 593 0.40 -2.78 -35.33
CA GLU A 593 1.05 -2.07 -34.23
C GLU A 593 0.17 -0.97 -33.64
N THR A 594 -0.50 -0.19 -34.49
CA THR A 594 -1.37 0.90 -34.05
C THR A 594 -2.54 0.37 -33.25
N GLN A 595 -3.24 -0.65 -33.78
CA GLN A 595 -4.38 -1.27 -33.11
C GLN A 595 -4.01 -1.85 -31.76
N VAL A 596 -2.92 -2.62 -31.67
CA VAL A 596 -2.49 -3.23 -30.40
C VAL A 596 -2.05 -2.18 -29.39
N ARG A 597 -1.37 -1.10 -29.82
CA ARG A 597 -0.99 0.00 -28.92
C ARG A 597 -2.19 0.76 -28.38
N ASP A 598 -3.21 1.02 -29.20
CA ASP A 598 -4.40 1.74 -28.75
C ASP A 598 -5.15 0.95 -27.66
N VAL A 599 -5.17 -0.38 -27.77
CA VAL A 599 -5.67 -1.26 -26.70
C VAL A 599 -4.83 -1.14 -25.43
N VAL A 600 -3.49 -1.17 -25.54
CA VAL A 600 -2.58 -1.03 -24.38
C VAL A 600 -2.77 0.34 -23.69
N ARG A 601 -2.99 1.41 -24.46
CA ARG A 601 -3.27 2.76 -23.92
C ARG A 601 -4.61 2.82 -23.19
N ALA A 602 -5.66 2.28 -23.82
CA ALA A 602 -7.01 2.25 -23.24
C ALA A 602 -7.10 1.45 -21.93
N LYS A 603 -6.09 0.61 -21.65
CA LYS A 603 -6.05 -0.31 -20.50
C LYS A 603 -5.07 0.06 -19.38
N GLN A 604 -4.39 1.20 -19.44
CA GLN A 604 -3.41 1.59 -18.40
C GLN A 604 -3.99 1.58 -16.97
N ASP A 605 -5.32 1.75 -16.83
CA ASP A 605 -6.04 1.79 -15.55
C ASP A 605 -6.68 0.44 -15.13
N VAL A 606 -6.54 -0.63 -15.90
CA VAL A 606 -7.20 -1.93 -15.66
C VAL A 606 -6.16 -3.04 -15.45
N HIS A 607 -6.30 -3.81 -14.37
CA HIS A 607 -5.41 -4.96 -14.05
C HIS A 607 -5.70 -6.21 -14.90
N ASP A 608 -5.68 -6.08 -16.24
CA ASP A 608 -5.85 -7.21 -17.17
C ASP A 608 -4.49 -7.81 -17.60
N PHE A 609 -3.97 -8.70 -16.76
CA PHE A 609 -2.69 -9.37 -17.01
C PHE A 609 -2.68 -10.20 -18.30
N LEU A 610 -3.82 -10.82 -18.67
CA LEU A 610 -3.95 -11.64 -19.86
C LEU A 610 -3.89 -10.79 -21.13
N GLY A 611 -4.66 -9.70 -21.18
CA GLY A 611 -4.67 -8.78 -22.31
C GLY A 611 -3.30 -8.13 -22.54
N PHE A 612 -2.62 -7.66 -21.48
CA PHE A 612 -1.28 -7.08 -21.64
C PHE A 612 -0.26 -8.07 -22.16
N ARG A 613 -0.35 -9.35 -21.75
CA ARG A 613 0.54 -10.39 -22.27
C ARG A 613 0.35 -10.61 -23.77
N TYR A 614 -0.88 -10.84 -24.22
CA TYR A 614 -1.15 -11.03 -25.65
C TYR A 614 -0.69 -9.81 -26.47
N ALA A 615 -0.93 -8.61 -25.95
CA ALA A 615 -0.47 -7.38 -26.60
C ALA A 615 1.06 -7.30 -26.69
N PHE A 616 1.79 -7.61 -25.61
CA PHE A 616 3.25 -7.54 -25.61
C PHE A 616 3.90 -8.59 -26.53
N GLU A 617 3.34 -9.79 -26.60
CA GLU A 617 3.77 -10.83 -27.55
C GLU A 617 3.57 -10.41 -29.00
N VAL A 618 2.36 -9.95 -29.36
CA VAL A 618 2.06 -9.50 -30.73
C VAL A 618 2.97 -8.32 -31.11
N LEU A 619 3.17 -7.35 -30.21
CA LEU A 619 4.11 -6.24 -30.43
C LEU A 619 5.57 -6.71 -30.53
N ALA A 620 5.96 -7.76 -29.81
CA ALA A 620 7.30 -8.35 -29.95
C ALA A 620 7.46 -9.01 -31.32
N TRP A 621 6.44 -9.73 -31.82
CA TRP A 621 6.46 -10.36 -33.14
C TRP A 621 6.51 -9.32 -34.27
N ILE A 622 5.76 -8.23 -34.13
CA ILE A 622 5.84 -7.08 -35.03
C ILE A 622 7.26 -6.49 -35.02
N ALA A 623 7.85 -6.27 -33.83
CA ALA A 623 9.22 -5.74 -33.71
C ALA A 623 10.28 -6.66 -34.36
N VAL A 624 10.14 -7.98 -34.25
CA VAL A 624 10.99 -8.94 -34.96
C VAL A 624 10.85 -8.80 -36.48
N THR A 625 9.62 -8.61 -36.97
CA THR A 625 9.32 -8.46 -38.41
C THR A 625 9.91 -7.16 -38.96
N ASP A 626 9.86 -6.09 -38.18
CA ASP A 626 10.44 -4.77 -38.52
C ASP A 626 11.97 -4.70 -38.31
N GLY A 627 12.56 -5.76 -37.75
CA GLY A 627 13.99 -5.92 -37.55
C GLY A 627 14.57 -5.29 -36.28
N ASP A 628 13.73 -4.91 -35.32
CA ASP A 628 14.13 -4.38 -34.02
C ASP A 628 14.22 -5.51 -32.98
N GLY A 629 15.31 -6.27 -33.05
CA GLY A 629 15.57 -7.38 -32.11
C GLY A 629 15.63 -6.93 -30.65
N GLN A 630 16.13 -5.72 -30.37
CA GLN A 630 16.29 -5.19 -29.00
C GLN A 630 14.94 -4.88 -28.36
N ARG A 631 14.05 -4.24 -29.11
CA ARG A 631 12.67 -4.00 -28.66
C ARG A 631 11.91 -5.30 -28.49
N ALA A 632 12.04 -6.24 -29.42
CA ALA A 632 11.43 -7.55 -29.31
C ALA A 632 11.88 -8.28 -28.02
N ALA A 633 13.18 -8.35 -27.75
CA ALA A 633 13.71 -9.00 -26.55
C ALA A 633 13.19 -8.34 -25.25
N ARG A 634 13.11 -7.01 -25.19
CA ARG A 634 12.52 -6.31 -24.02
C ARG A 634 11.03 -6.60 -23.85
N LEU A 635 10.25 -6.63 -24.94
CA LEU A 635 8.82 -6.97 -24.88
C LEU A 635 8.60 -8.44 -24.48
N PHE A 636 9.42 -9.38 -24.97
CA PHE A 636 9.43 -10.76 -24.49
C PHE A 636 9.76 -10.83 -23.00
N GLY A 637 10.71 -10.04 -22.51
CA GLY A 637 11.04 -9.97 -21.09
C GLY A 637 9.87 -9.47 -20.24
N ALA A 638 9.18 -8.43 -20.71
CA ALA A 638 7.99 -7.91 -20.04
C ALA A 638 6.83 -8.93 -20.04
N SER A 639 6.60 -9.61 -21.18
CA SER A 639 5.66 -10.73 -21.30
C SER A 639 6.02 -11.88 -20.33
N GLU A 640 7.31 -12.25 -20.26
CA GLU A 640 7.83 -13.30 -19.37
C GLU A 640 7.65 -12.98 -17.88
N GLN A 641 7.69 -11.71 -17.51
CA GLN A 641 7.40 -11.30 -16.14
C GLN A 641 5.92 -11.46 -15.78
N LEU A 642 5.01 -11.25 -16.75
CA LEU A 642 3.59 -11.61 -16.61
C LEU A 642 3.37 -13.13 -16.63
N TRP A 643 4.38 -13.91 -17.03
CA TRP A 643 4.40 -15.38 -17.18
C TRP A 643 4.75 -16.12 -15.89
N ARG A 644 5.66 -15.56 -15.07
CA ARG A 644 6.09 -16.19 -13.81
C ARG A 644 4.93 -16.44 -12.84
N PRO A 645 3.87 -15.62 -12.83
CA PRO A 645 2.66 -15.87 -12.09
C PRO A 645 1.53 -16.43 -12.98
N MET A 646 1.73 -17.02 -14.16
CA MET A 646 0.62 -17.56 -14.99
C MET A 646 0.89 -18.96 -15.57
N GLY A 647 2.02 -19.57 -15.20
CA GLY A 647 2.37 -20.91 -15.60
C GLY A 647 2.68 -21.04 -17.10
N LYS A 648 2.91 -22.29 -17.53
CA LYS A 648 3.26 -22.60 -18.94
C LYS A 648 2.05 -22.57 -19.88
N PHE A 649 0.83 -22.52 -19.35
CA PHE A 649 -0.35 -22.94 -20.11
C PHE A 649 -1.22 -21.77 -20.56
N LEU A 650 -0.72 -20.90 -21.44
CA LEU A 650 -1.61 -20.01 -22.21
C LEU A 650 -1.11 -19.78 -23.64
N GLY A 651 -0.46 -20.82 -24.20
CA GLY A 651 -0.38 -21.02 -25.64
C GLY A 651 -1.70 -21.59 -26.13
N ALA A 652 -2.75 -20.75 -26.17
CA ALA A 652 -4.14 -21.12 -26.46
C ALA A 652 -4.33 -21.88 -27.79
N PHE A 653 -3.33 -21.86 -28.67
CA PHE A 653 -3.27 -22.63 -29.90
C PHE A 653 -1.82 -23.03 -30.14
N GLY A 654 -1.54 -24.27 -30.54
CA GLY A 654 -0.17 -24.70 -30.83
C GLY A 654 0.55 -23.80 -31.84
N ALA A 655 -0.18 -23.08 -32.69
CA ALA A 655 0.35 -22.03 -33.56
C ALA A 655 0.95 -20.83 -32.81
N TYR A 656 0.31 -20.38 -31.73
CA TYR A 656 0.78 -19.26 -30.91
C TYR A 656 2.15 -19.55 -30.30
N GLU A 657 2.32 -20.75 -29.71
CA GLU A 657 3.59 -21.21 -29.16
C GLU A 657 4.67 -21.31 -30.23
N ARG A 658 4.31 -21.83 -31.43
CA ARG A 658 5.24 -21.87 -32.57
C ARG A 658 5.69 -20.46 -32.98
N TRP A 659 4.78 -19.50 -33.10
CA TRP A 659 5.13 -18.12 -33.44
C TRP A 659 6.00 -17.47 -32.36
N HIS A 660 5.68 -17.68 -31.08
CA HIS A 660 6.51 -17.22 -29.97
C HIS A 660 7.94 -17.75 -30.05
N VAL A 661 8.11 -19.08 -30.16
CA VAL A 661 9.43 -19.72 -30.24
C VAL A 661 10.21 -19.24 -31.46
N GLN A 662 9.58 -19.18 -32.63
CA GLN A 662 10.21 -18.72 -33.87
C GLN A 662 10.65 -17.26 -33.78
N ALA A 663 9.79 -16.36 -33.31
CA ALA A 663 10.09 -14.94 -33.18
C ALA A 663 11.20 -14.70 -32.14
N LYS A 664 11.20 -15.46 -31.04
CA LYS A 664 12.24 -15.38 -30.00
C LYS A 664 13.60 -15.87 -30.50
N GLU A 665 13.62 -16.98 -31.26
CA GLU A 665 14.84 -17.44 -31.93
C GLU A 665 15.35 -16.43 -32.95
N GLN A 666 14.46 -15.79 -33.71
CA GLN A 666 14.82 -14.77 -34.68
C GLN A 666 15.41 -13.53 -33.98
N ALA A 667 14.77 -13.02 -32.92
CA ALA A 667 15.31 -11.93 -32.12
C ALA A 667 16.71 -12.26 -31.54
N ARG A 668 16.89 -13.50 -31.07
CA ARG A 668 18.19 -14.00 -30.59
C ARG A 668 19.24 -14.03 -31.69
N ARG A 669 18.90 -14.47 -32.91
CA ARG A 669 19.80 -14.44 -34.08
C ARG A 669 20.17 -13.03 -34.51
N MET A 670 19.28 -12.05 -34.35
CA MET A 670 19.51 -10.64 -34.73
C MET A 670 20.45 -9.91 -33.76
N LEU A 671 20.36 -10.21 -32.46
CA LEU A 671 21.14 -9.53 -31.41
C LEU A 671 22.41 -10.28 -30.97
N GLY A 672 22.43 -11.60 -31.13
CA GLY A 672 23.37 -12.47 -30.42
C GLY A 672 22.93 -12.76 -28.97
N ASP A 673 23.48 -13.84 -28.41
CA ASP A 673 23.00 -14.44 -27.16
C ASP A 673 23.08 -13.51 -25.94
N GLU A 674 24.21 -12.82 -25.74
CA GLU A 674 24.41 -11.95 -24.57
C GLU A 674 23.49 -10.72 -24.59
N ALA A 675 23.43 -10.02 -25.73
CA ALA A 675 22.59 -8.84 -25.89
C ALA A 675 21.09 -9.18 -25.80
N PHE A 676 20.69 -10.35 -26.34
CA PHE A 676 19.33 -10.86 -26.18
C PHE A 676 18.98 -11.09 -24.71
N HIS A 677 19.83 -11.81 -23.94
CA HIS A 677 19.57 -12.06 -22.52
C HIS A 677 19.55 -10.78 -21.69
N ALA A 678 20.43 -9.81 -21.98
CA ALA A 678 20.44 -8.52 -21.31
C ALA A 678 19.14 -7.73 -21.56
N ALA A 679 18.70 -7.64 -22.82
CA ALA A 679 17.46 -6.96 -23.20
C ALA A 679 16.21 -7.67 -22.61
N LEU A 680 16.19 -9.01 -22.61
CA LEU A 680 15.17 -9.82 -21.98
C LEU A 680 15.07 -9.52 -20.47
N GLN A 681 16.22 -9.47 -19.77
CA GLN A 681 16.23 -9.11 -18.35
C GLN A 681 15.80 -7.66 -18.09
N GLN A 682 16.12 -6.73 -18.97
CA GLN A 682 15.65 -5.34 -18.85
C GLN A 682 14.13 -5.27 -18.94
N GLY A 683 13.53 -5.99 -19.90
CA GLY A 683 12.09 -6.16 -20.03
C GLY A 683 11.45 -6.76 -18.78
N ALA A 684 12.03 -7.85 -18.27
CA ALA A 684 11.55 -8.57 -17.09
C ALA A 684 11.70 -7.82 -15.76
N ARG A 685 12.28 -6.60 -15.78
CA ARG A 685 12.41 -5.72 -14.61
C ARG A 685 11.37 -4.59 -14.61
N LEU A 686 10.64 -4.38 -15.70
CA LEU A 686 9.64 -3.32 -15.82
C LEU A 686 8.42 -3.64 -14.95
N SER A 687 7.83 -2.64 -14.30
CA SER A 687 6.47 -2.79 -13.76
C SER A 687 5.46 -2.87 -14.90
N LEU A 688 4.25 -3.38 -14.66
CA LEU A 688 3.20 -3.46 -15.69
C LEU A 688 2.95 -2.10 -16.37
N GLY A 689 2.88 -1.02 -15.59
CA GLY A 689 2.72 0.34 -16.11
C GLY A 689 3.94 0.85 -16.89
N GLU A 690 5.17 0.49 -16.50
CA GLU A 690 6.37 0.82 -17.28
C GLU A 690 6.42 0.02 -18.59
N ALA A 691 6.06 -1.27 -18.56
CA ALA A 691 5.99 -2.13 -19.74
C ALA A 691 4.91 -1.66 -20.73
N ALA A 692 3.74 -1.26 -20.23
CA ALA A 692 2.66 -0.71 -21.05
C ALA A 692 3.07 0.59 -21.76
N ARG A 693 3.70 1.53 -21.03
CA ARG A 693 4.25 2.77 -21.61
C ARG A 693 5.35 2.47 -22.64
N TYR A 694 6.26 1.55 -22.32
CA TYR A 694 7.30 1.11 -23.25
C TYR A 694 6.71 0.49 -24.54
N ALA A 695 5.70 -0.38 -24.41
CA ALA A 695 5.00 -0.98 -25.54
C ALA A 695 4.31 0.07 -26.44
N CYS A 696 3.80 1.15 -25.85
CA CYS A 696 3.19 2.29 -26.55
C CYS A 696 4.20 3.22 -27.24
N GLY A 697 5.51 3.00 -27.06
CA GLY A 697 6.56 3.86 -27.61
C GLY A 697 6.74 5.17 -26.83
N GLU A 698 6.16 5.28 -25.65
CA GLU A 698 6.31 6.45 -24.77
C GLU A 698 7.66 6.32 -24.04
N GLN A 699 8.62 7.20 -24.35
CA GLN A 699 9.94 7.19 -23.73
C GLN A 699 9.79 7.32 -22.20
N SER A 700 10.06 6.25 -21.47
CA SER A 700 10.24 6.33 -20.03
C SER A 700 11.46 7.21 -19.73
N ARG A 701 11.26 8.25 -18.91
CA ARG A 701 12.36 8.98 -18.28
C ARG A 701 13.37 7.95 -17.72
N PRO A 702 14.68 8.06 -18.03
CA PRO A 702 15.66 7.12 -17.52
C PRO A 702 15.59 7.11 -16.00
N ASN A 703 15.21 5.97 -15.43
CA ASN A 703 15.14 5.82 -13.99
C ASN A 703 16.59 5.59 -13.52
N ALA A 704 17.32 6.70 -13.33
CA ALA A 704 18.77 6.77 -13.09
C ALA A 704 19.28 5.93 -11.90
N TRP A 705 18.37 5.38 -11.08
CA TRP A 705 18.70 4.46 -10.00
C TRP A 705 19.12 3.05 -10.46
N ARG A 706 18.69 2.61 -11.65
CA ARG A 706 18.90 1.21 -12.10
C ARG A 706 20.15 1.01 -12.95
N ASP A 707 20.49 1.96 -13.82
CA ASP A 707 21.71 1.85 -14.63
C ASP A 707 22.97 1.94 -13.75
N ALA A 708 22.90 2.67 -12.63
CA ALA A 708 23.96 2.71 -11.60
C ALA A 708 24.22 1.33 -10.92
N THR A 709 23.23 0.42 -10.93
CA THR A 709 23.43 -0.94 -10.40
C THR A 709 24.02 -1.92 -11.42
N ALA A 710 23.94 -1.63 -12.72
CA ALA A 710 24.57 -2.43 -13.77
C ALA A 710 26.07 -2.09 -13.91
N GLU A 711 26.47 -0.84 -13.68
CA GLU A 711 27.88 -0.43 -13.68
C GLU A 711 28.62 -0.81 -12.39
N ALA A 712 27.92 -1.20 -11.32
CA ALA A 712 28.49 -1.56 -10.03
C ALA A 712 29.34 -2.85 -10.03
N GLN A 713 29.40 -3.61 -11.13
CA GLN A 713 30.22 -4.82 -11.23
C GLN A 713 31.68 -4.56 -11.63
N VAL A 714 32.08 -3.31 -11.93
CA VAL A 714 33.46 -2.97 -12.36
C VAL A 714 34.11 -1.85 -11.52
N LEU A 715 33.44 -1.34 -10.48
CA LEU A 715 33.86 -0.14 -9.78
C LEU A 715 34.65 -0.41 -8.49
N THR A 716 35.69 0.38 -8.26
CA THR A 716 36.57 0.36 -7.06
C THR A 716 35.82 0.82 -5.80
N GLY A 717 36.33 0.52 -4.59
CA GLY A 717 35.65 0.84 -3.31
C GLY A 717 35.27 2.32 -3.15
N ARG A 718 36.06 3.24 -3.72
CA ARG A 718 35.80 4.69 -3.77
C ARG A 718 34.60 5.06 -4.64
N GLU A 719 34.38 4.35 -5.74
CA GLU A 719 33.27 4.57 -6.68
C GLU A 719 31.95 4.00 -6.15
N VAL A 720 32.00 2.90 -5.38
CA VAL A 720 30.83 2.31 -4.71
C VAL A 720 30.34 3.19 -3.55
N ALA A 721 31.26 3.75 -2.75
CA ALA A 721 30.94 4.71 -1.68
C ALA A 721 30.32 6.00 -2.26
N ALA A 722 30.90 6.52 -3.35
CA ALA A 722 30.35 7.67 -4.07
C ALA A 722 28.96 7.37 -4.66
N ALA A 723 28.75 6.20 -5.28
CA ALA A 723 27.46 5.80 -5.84
C ALA A 723 26.37 5.65 -4.76
N ARG A 724 26.69 5.04 -3.61
CA ARG A 724 25.76 4.91 -2.48
C ARG A 724 25.32 6.26 -1.91
N GLN A 725 26.23 7.23 -1.81
CA GLN A 725 25.87 8.57 -1.33
C GLN A 725 25.17 9.42 -2.40
N ARG A 726 25.52 9.27 -3.69
CA ARG A 726 24.73 9.87 -4.80
C ARG A 726 23.30 9.37 -4.82
N ALA A 727 23.08 8.11 -4.46
CA ALA A 727 21.75 7.53 -4.35
C ALA A 727 20.97 8.02 -3.11
N SER A 728 21.64 8.52 -2.07
CA SER A 728 21.00 9.03 -0.84
C SER A 728 20.71 10.54 -0.86
N LEU A 729 21.39 11.30 -1.71
CA LEU A 729 21.12 12.71 -1.97
C LEU A 729 20.13 12.87 -3.15
N PRO A 730 19.30 13.92 -3.18
CA PRO A 730 18.45 14.18 -4.34
C PRO A 730 19.31 14.48 -5.57
N SER A 731 19.23 13.63 -6.61
CA SER A 731 19.96 13.82 -7.88
C SER A 731 19.38 14.96 -8.72
N VAL A 732 18.11 15.30 -8.50
CA VAL A 732 17.40 16.45 -9.07
C VAL A 732 16.55 17.05 -7.95
N LEU A 733 16.70 18.35 -7.70
CA LEU A 733 15.84 19.07 -6.75
C LEU A 733 14.45 19.29 -7.38
N PRO A 734 13.37 19.33 -6.58
CA PRO A 734 12.04 19.59 -7.13
C PRO A 734 12.01 20.96 -7.80
N ALA A 735 11.26 21.06 -8.90
CA ALA A 735 10.95 22.36 -9.51
C ALA A 735 9.99 23.09 -8.58
N LEU A 736 10.42 24.24 -8.04
CA LEU A 736 9.66 25.03 -7.09
C LEU A 736 9.39 26.42 -7.71
N PRO A 737 8.14 26.90 -7.78
CA PRO A 737 7.85 28.19 -8.42
C PRO A 737 8.58 29.37 -7.76
N ALA A 738 8.65 29.33 -6.42
CA ALA A 738 9.20 30.37 -5.56
C ALA A 738 10.73 30.48 -5.59
N ILE A 739 11.45 29.46 -6.08
CA ILE A 739 12.91 29.48 -6.12
C ILE A 739 13.46 28.73 -7.34
N ALA A 740 14.58 29.18 -7.91
CA ALA A 740 15.46 28.28 -8.65
C ALA A 740 16.48 27.69 -7.67
N ALA A 741 16.80 26.41 -7.80
CA ALA A 741 17.77 25.76 -6.92
C ALA A 741 18.69 24.81 -7.70
N ALA A 742 19.97 24.81 -7.34
CA ALA A 742 20.93 23.83 -7.80
C ALA A 742 21.82 23.40 -6.63
N ALA A 743 22.09 22.10 -6.56
CA ALA A 743 23.05 21.57 -5.63
C ALA A 743 24.22 20.92 -6.35
N ARG A 744 25.41 21.01 -5.76
CA ARG A 744 26.62 20.31 -6.19
C ARG A 744 27.33 19.72 -4.98
N PHE A 745 27.94 18.58 -5.22
CA PHE A 745 28.64 17.81 -4.20
C PHE A 745 30.01 17.40 -4.72
N ARG A 746 31.06 17.59 -3.91
CA ARG A 746 32.42 17.17 -4.26
C ARG A 746 32.95 16.18 -3.22
N TYR A 747 33.36 15.01 -3.71
CA TYR A 747 34.01 13.97 -2.92
C TYR A 747 35.50 14.30 -2.73
N ARG A 748 35.96 14.36 -1.48
CA ARG A 748 37.37 14.58 -1.14
C ARG A 748 37.99 13.42 -0.35
N SER A 749 37.18 12.50 0.22
CA SER A 749 37.65 11.29 0.91
C SER A 749 37.07 9.99 0.32
N GLU A 750 37.67 8.84 0.64
CA GLU A 750 37.20 7.49 0.23
C GLU A 750 36.01 6.97 1.05
N HIS A 751 35.66 7.64 2.15
CA HIS A 751 34.56 7.25 3.03
C HIS A 751 33.25 7.96 2.64
N VAL A 752 32.13 7.27 2.81
CA VAL A 752 30.78 7.85 2.63
C VAL A 752 30.61 9.03 3.61
N GLY A 753 30.42 10.23 3.06
CA GLY A 753 30.30 11.47 3.83
C GLY A 753 28.99 11.59 4.60
N GLY A 754 28.97 12.46 5.59
CA GLY A 754 27.78 12.79 6.38
C GLY A 754 27.02 14.02 5.91
N ASP A 755 27.41 14.63 4.79
CA ASP A 755 26.73 15.82 4.25
C ASP A 755 25.40 15.46 3.59
N TRP A 756 24.39 16.31 3.80
CA TRP A 756 23.08 16.18 3.18
C TRP A 756 22.37 17.53 3.02
N TYR A 757 21.43 17.56 2.09
CA TYR A 757 20.61 18.74 1.82
C TYR A 757 19.26 18.31 1.21
N ASP A 758 18.26 19.19 1.32
CA ASP A 758 16.99 19.03 0.62
C ASP A 758 16.30 20.39 0.40
N ALA A 759 15.37 20.43 -0.56
CA ALA A 759 14.48 21.55 -0.82
C ALA A 759 13.04 21.04 -0.90
N ILE A 760 12.17 21.49 0.00
CA ILE A 760 10.86 20.88 0.24
C ILE A 760 9.76 21.92 0.00
N ARG A 761 8.76 21.55 -0.84
CA ARG A 761 7.57 22.38 -1.10
C ARG A 761 6.65 22.39 0.13
N LEU A 762 6.40 23.59 0.66
CA LEU A 762 5.41 23.84 1.70
C LEU A 762 4.14 24.46 1.10
N SER A 763 3.14 24.72 1.93
CA SER A 763 1.90 25.40 1.55
C SER A 763 2.10 26.86 1.15
N ALA A 764 1.20 27.36 0.31
CA ALA A 764 1.22 28.73 -0.23
C ALA A 764 2.50 29.07 -1.01
N GLY A 765 3.08 28.07 -1.67
CA GLY A 765 4.31 28.22 -2.46
C GLY A 765 5.58 28.45 -1.64
N ARG A 766 5.51 28.36 -0.31
CA ARG A 766 6.68 28.49 0.58
C ARG A 766 7.62 27.31 0.40
N VAL A 767 8.89 27.51 0.73
CA VAL A 767 9.93 26.49 0.51
C VAL A 767 10.77 26.32 1.76
N ALA A 768 10.89 25.09 2.25
CA ALA A 768 11.87 24.74 3.26
C ALA A 768 13.18 24.30 2.59
N LEU A 769 14.29 24.76 3.16
CA LEU A 769 15.65 24.49 2.73
C LEU A 769 16.41 23.92 3.91
N VAL A 770 17.10 22.81 3.68
CA VAL A 770 17.89 22.17 4.73
C VAL A 770 19.26 21.79 4.19
N ILE A 771 20.29 22.00 5.00
CA ILE A 771 21.63 21.50 4.77
C ILE A 771 22.24 21.08 6.11
N GLY A 772 22.99 19.99 6.11
CA GLY A 772 23.60 19.50 7.34
C GLY A 772 24.77 18.57 7.08
N HIS A 773 25.49 18.29 8.15
CA HIS A 773 26.67 17.44 8.13
C HIS A 773 26.72 16.58 9.40
N VAL A 774 26.83 15.26 9.20
CA VAL A 774 26.96 14.26 10.25
C VAL A 774 28.44 13.94 10.49
N GLN A 775 28.90 14.17 11.72
CA GLN A 775 30.17 13.66 12.25
C GLN A 775 29.85 12.50 13.20
N SER A 776 30.35 11.30 12.88
CA SER A 776 30.17 10.14 13.73
C SER A 776 31.44 9.31 13.84
N ARG A 777 31.73 8.82 15.05
CA ARG A 777 32.79 7.83 15.30
C ARG A 777 32.15 6.47 15.60
N GLY A 778 32.44 5.47 14.76
CA GLY A 778 31.93 4.10 14.90
C GLY A 778 30.53 3.83 14.31
N LEU A 779 29.87 4.84 13.72
CA LEU A 779 28.56 4.70 13.05
C LEU A 779 28.66 5.03 11.56
N ASP A 780 27.87 4.32 10.74
CA ASP A 780 27.75 4.60 9.31
C ASP A 780 27.02 5.93 9.08
N ARG A 781 27.77 6.94 8.61
CA ARG A 781 27.30 8.32 8.34
C ARG A 781 26.11 8.33 7.37
N ALA A 782 26.04 7.40 6.42
CA ALA A 782 24.94 7.34 5.44
C ALA A 782 23.62 6.89 6.07
N VAL A 783 23.66 5.96 7.03
CA VAL A 783 22.45 5.48 7.73
C VAL A 783 21.83 6.60 8.57
N VAL A 784 22.66 7.32 9.32
CA VAL A 784 22.21 8.47 10.12
C VAL A 784 21.64 9.56 9.21
N THR A 785 22.35 9.87 8.12
CA THR A 785 21.90 10.85 7.13
C THR A 785 20.55 10.49 6.52
N GLY A 786 20.34 9.21 6.16
CA GLY A 786 19.05 8.74 5.62
C GLY A 786 17.89 8.87 6.62
N ARG A 787 18.14 8.58 7.90
CA ARG A 787 17.14 8.76 8.98
C ARG A 787 16.79 10.23 9.18
N LEU A 788 17.79 11.12 9.23
CA LEU A 788 17.57 12.57 9.42
C LEU A 788 16.81 13.19 8.25
N ARG A 789 17.17 12.85 7.01
CA ARG A 789 16.47 13.33 5.82
C ARG A 789 15.01 12.88 5.80
N THR A 790 14.76 11.63 6.20
CA THR A 790 13.39 11.10 6.36
C THR A 790 12.63 11.86 7.44
N ALA A 791 13.26 12.12 8.59
CA ALA A 791 12.65 12.87 9.68
C ALA A 791 12.29 14.30 9.26
N VAL A 792 13.20 15.03 8.61
CA VAL A 792 12.92 16.39 8.10
C VAL A 792 11.76 16.37 7.09
N THR A 793 11.76 15.42 6.16
CA THR A 793 10.69 15.31 5.16
C THR A 793 9.33 15.06 5.82
N THR A 794 9.27 14.18 6.82
CA THR A 794 8.03 13.87 7.55
C THR A 794 7.57 15.04 8.41
N LEU A 795 8.47 15.64 9.21
CA LEU A 795 8.15 16.74 10.13
C LEU A 795 7.80 18.04 9.37
N SER A 796 8.39 18.27 8.20
CA SER A 796 8.08 19.45 7.38
C SER A 796 6.61 19.54 6.95
N ARG A 797 5.85 18.43 6.98
CA ARG A 797 4.40 18.42 6.71
C ARG A 797 3.59 19.17 7.77
N LEU A 798 4.12 19.26 9.00
CA LEU A 798 3.54 20.07 10.07
C LEU A 798 3.96 21.54 9.96
N GLU A 799 4.89 21.84 9.06
CA GLU A 799 5.47 23.16 8.80
C GLU A 799 5.91 23.90 10.09
N PRO A 800 6.62 23.23 11.01
CA PRO A 800 7.07 23.87 12.23
C PRO A 800 8.07 24.98 11.88
N PRO A 801 8.16 26.04 12.72
CA PRO A 801 9.20 27.05 12.56
C PRO A 801 10.60 26.41 12.70
N PRO A 802 11.64 27.04 12.12
CA PRO A 802 12.98 26.43 12.04
C PRO A 802 13.60 26.02 13.38
N ASP A 803 13.40 26.78 14.44
CA ASP A 803 13.84 26.46 15.80
C ASP A 803 13.18 25.18 16.35
N GLU A 804 11.86 25.04 16.23
CA GLU A 804 11.13 23.83 16.63
C GLU A 804 11.54 22.62 15.77
N MET A 805 11.75 22.82 14.47
CA MET A 805 12.27 21.76 13.60
C MET A 805 13.62 21.24 14.12
N LEU A 806 14.54 22.14 14.50
CA LEU A 806 15.84 21.73 15.04
C LEU A 806 15.71 21.03 16.41
N VAL A 807 14.74 21.39 17.25
CA VAL A 807 14.44 20.67 18.49
C VAL A 807 13.99 19.23 18.19
N HIS A 808 13.04 19.05 17.27
CA HIS A 808 12.59 17.70 16.88
C HIS A 808 13.71 16.87 16.26
N LEU A 809 14.59 17.47 15.45
CA LEU A 809 15.75 16.77 14.92
C LEU A 809 16.77 16.42 16.02
N ALA A 810 16.94 17.26 17.04
CA ALA A 810 17.75 16.93 18.20
C ALA A 810 17.19 15.70 18.94
N ASP A 811 15.87 15.60 19.09
CA ASP A 811 15.22 14.43 19.68
C ASP A 811 15.46 13.18 18.82
N VAL A 812 15.33 13.27 17.50
CA VAL A 812 15.63 12.15 16.59
C VAL A 812 17.09 11.69 16.74
N VAL A 813 18.04 12.63 16.82
CA VAL A 813 19.46 12.31 17.08
C VAL A 813 19.65 11.64 18.44
N SER A 814 18.95 12.12 19.47
CA SER A 814 18.99 11.49 20.80
C SER A 814 18.44 10.07 20.78
N HIS A 815 17.36 9.80 20.02
CA HIS A 815 16.81 8.46 19.85
C HIS A 815 17.77 7.53 19.11
N ILE A 816 18.45 8.04 18.07
CA ILE A 816 19.48 7.29 17.34
C ILE A 816 20.63 6.91 18.29
N LEU A 817 21.03 7.80 19.21
CA LEU A 817 22.04 7.49 20.22
C LEU A 817 21.56 6.44 21.22
N THR A 818 20.32 6.53 21.74
CA THR A 818 19.77 5.54 22.69
C THR A 818 19.51 4.16 22.09
N ASP A 819 19.19 4.09 20.79
CA ASP A 819 18.96 2.82 20.08
C ASP A 819 20.23 1.94 20.00
N ILE A 820 21.41 2.51 20.30
CA ILE A 820 22.74 1.92 20.05
C ILE A 820 23.50 1.65 21.36
N ASP A 821 22.87 1.81 22.54
CA ASP A 821 23.50 1.58 23.85
C ASP A 821 24.12 0.16 23.95
N GLY A 822 25.47 0.11 24.02
CA GLY A 822 26.27 -1.11 24.07
C GLY A 822 27.65 -1.03 23.40
N ILE A 823 27.94 0.03 22.62
CA ILE A 823 29.26 0.25 21.98
C ILE A 823 30.00 1.36 22.73
N ASP A 824 31.05 1.01 23.48
CA ASP A 824 31.90 1.99 24.17
C ASP A 824 32.56 2.95 23.16
N GLY A 825 32.39 4.27 23.35
CA GLY A 825 33.10 5.32 22.60
C GLY A 825 32.40 5.90 21.36
N CYS A 826 31.11 5.65 21.14
CA CYS A 826 30.34 6.27 20.06
C CYS A 826 29.99 7.74 20.36
N GLU A 827 30.49 8.65 19.54
CA GLU A 827 30.09 10.07 19.53
C GLU A 827 29.39 10.40 18.20
N LEU A 828 28.22 11.03 18.29
CA LEU A 828 27.46 11.55 17.16
C LEU A 828 27.25 13.06 17.34
N ARG A 829 27.72 13.85 16.38
CA ARG A 829 27.49 15.29 16.31
C ARG A 829 26.95 15.64 14.94
N VAL A 830 25.80 16.30 14.89
CA VAL A 830 25.21 16.71 13.62
C VAL A 830 25.07 18.22 13.60
N THR A 831 25.64 18.85 12.56
CA THR A 831 25.37 20.26 12.27
C THR A 831 24.24 20.35 11.26
N CYS A 832 23.34 21.31 11.44
CA CYS A 832 22.17 21.47 10.57
C CYS A 832 21.74 22.93 10.51
N LEU A 833 21.41 23.41 9.31
CA LEU A 833 20.73 24.68 9.09
C LEU A 833 19.40 24.39 8.41
N TYR A 834 18.32 24.91 8.98
CA TYR A 834 16.97 24.84 8.41
C TYR A 834 16.46 26.25 8.15
N ALA A 835 15.93 26.49 6.97
CA ALA A 835 15.39 27.78 6.56
C ALA A 835 14.06 27.61 5.84
N VAL A 836 13.14 28.56 6.01
CA VAL A 836 11.85 28.61 5.33
C VAL A 836 11.76 29.95 4.60
N TYR A 837 11.63 29.90 3.28
CA TYR A 837 11.39 31.07 2.44
C TYR A 837 9.91 31.22 2.13
N ASP A 838 9.39 32.43 2.35
CA ASP A 838 8.05 32.84 1.97
C ASP A 838 8.07 33.79 0.76
N PRO A 839 7.65 33.33 -0.43
CA PRO A 839 7.65 34.16 -1.64
C PRO A 839 6.66 35.30 -1.60
N THR A 840 5.64 35.22 -0.74
CA THR A 840 4.60 36.25 -0.66
C THR A 840 5.08 37.50 0.08
N THR A 841 5.86 37.30 1.14
CA THR A 841 6.42 38.38 1.98
C THR A 841 7.85 38.74 1.59
N GLY A 842 8.55 37.82 0.91
CA GLY A 842 9.99 37.89 0.64
C GLY A 842 10.84 37.58 1.87
N THR A 843 10.26 36.95 2.89
CA THR A 843 10.92 36.66 4.16
C THR A 843 11.60 35.30 4.13
N LEU A 844 12.83 35.23 4.64
CA LEU A 844 13.58 34.01 4.94
C LEU A 844 13.72 33.89 6.46
N LEU A 845 13.06 32.90 7.05
CA LEU A 845 13.19 32.55 8.47
C LEU A 845 14.16 31.38 8.60
N LEU A 846 15.15 31.44 9.49
CA LEU A 846 16.16 30.39 9.59
C LEU A 846 16.69 30.19 11.01
N ALA A 847 17.16 28.98 11.29
CA ALA A 847 17.84 28.60 12.53
C ALA A 847 19.02 27.68 12.23
N SER A 848 20.05 27.71 13.08
CA SER A 848 21.28 26.93 12.91
C SER A 848 21.66 26.16 14.18
N ALA A 849 21.93 24.87 14.02
CA ALA A 849 22.55 23.99 15.01
C ALA A 849 24.02 23.75 14.61
N GLY A 850 24.92 24.62 15.12
CA GLY A 850 26.37 24.53 14.87
C GLY A 850 26.81 24.58 13.41
N HIS A 851 25.96 25.00 12.48
CA HIS A 851 26.22 25.02 11.05
C HIS A 851 26.75 26.39 10.58
N PRO A 852 27.66 26.45 9.59
CA PRO A 852 28.14 27.71 9.01
C PRO A 852 27.01 28.66 8.55
N PRO A 853 27.23 29.99 8.65
CA PRO A 853 26.25 30.99 8.23
C PRO A 853 26.08 30.98 6.71
N PRO A 854 24.86 31.18 6.19
CA PRO A 854 24.62 31.21 4.75
C PRO A 854 25.10 32.52 4.13
N ALA A 855 25.55 32.46 2.87
CA ALA A 855 25.97 33.65 2.11
C ALA A 855 24.81 34.16 1.24
N ILE A 856 24.61 35.47 1.21
CA ILE A 856 23.53 36.16 0.51
C ILE A 856 24.14 37.21 -0.41
N LEU A 857 23.82 37.14 -1.70
CA LEU A 857 24.19 38.14 -2.69
C LEU A 857 22.90 38.78 -3.24
N HIS A 858 22.75 40.08 -3.02
CA HIS A 858 21.60 40.83 -3.52
C HIS A 858 21.80 41.19 -5.01
N PRO A 859 20.72 41.27 -5.82
CA PRO A 859 20.84 41.50 -7.27
C PRO A 859 21.55 42.80 -7.67
N ALA A 860 21.46 43.83 -6.81
CA ALA A 860 22.02 45.16 -7.06
C ALA A 860 23.31 45.43 -6.28
N ALA A 861 23.76 44.48 -5.45
CA ALA A 861 24.96 44.61 -4.63
C ALA A 861 26.12 43.82 -5.25
N SER A 862 27.33 44.36 -5.14
CA SER A 862 28.57 43.65 -5.51
C SER A 862 29.15 42.84 -4.35
N ASP A 863 28.70 43.12 -3.12
CA ASP A 863 29.23 42.55 -1.90
C ASP A 863 28.35 41.38 -1.43
N VAL A 864 29.01 40.32 -0.94
CA VAL A 864 28.36 39.14 -0.36
C VAL A 864 28.18 39.36 1.13
N HIS A 865 26.95 39.20 1.61
CA HIS A 865 26.59 39.32 3.02
C HIS A 865 26.44 37.92 3.65
N PHE A 866 27.04 37.68 4.81
CA PHE A 866 26.81 36.45 5.57
C PHE A 866 25.73 36.70 6.62
N ALA A 867 24.71 35.85 6.66
CA ALA A 867 23.62 36.01 7.62
C ALA A 867 24.13 35.69 9.04
N GLU A 868 24.08 36.66 9.95
CA GLU A 868 24.44 36.45 11.35
C GLU A 868 23.33 35.68 12.08
N VAL A 869 23.58 34.40 12.34
CA VAL A 869 22.62 33.49 12.99
C VAL A 869 23.20 33.03 14.33
N PRO A 870 22.50 33.20 15.46
CA PRO A 870 22.90 32.60 16.72
C PRO A 870 22.97 31.07 16.56
N THR A 871 24.18 30.50 16.60
CA THR A 871 24.36 29.06 16.46
C THR A 871 24.10 28.36 17.78
N GLY A 872 23.06 27.51 17.83
CA GLY A 872 22.87 26.58 18.94
C GLY A 872 23.93 25.45 18.93
N PRO A 873 23.97 24.61 19.98
CA PRO A 873 24.85 23.44 19.97
C PRO A 873 24.52 22.50 18.80
N PRO A 874 25.50 21.75 18.25
CA PRO A 874 25.20 20.68 17.30
C PRO A 874 24.22 19.67 17.90
N LEU A 875 23.38 19.07 17.06
CA LEU A 875 22.44 18.04 17.48
C LEU A 875 23.23 16.85 18.06
N GLY A 876 22.81 16.37 19.24
CA GLY A 876 23.52 15.34 20.02
C GLY A 876 24.52 15.86 21.06
N GLY A 877 24.77 17.17 21.11
CA GLY A 877 25.73 17.80 22.02
C GLY A 877 25.21 18.09 23.43
N GLY A 878 24.75 17.08 24.19
CA GLY A 878 24.67 17.00 25.67
C GLY A 878 23.97 18.10 26.51
N GLN A 879 23.71 19.31 26.02
CA GLN A 879 23.04 20.39 26.76
C GLN A 879 21.83 20.92 25.98
N PRO A 880 20.63 20.93 26.60
CA PRO A 880 19.43 21.47 25.97
C PRO A 880 19.46 23.00 26.03
N VAL A 881 19.86 23.64 24.93
CA VAL A 881 19.71 25.08 24.72
C VAL A 881 18.72 25.29 23.58
N PRO A 882 17.67 26.13 23.73
CA PRO A 882 16.72 26.38 22.66
C PRO A 882 17.38 27.10 21.48
N TYR A 883 17.11 26.63 20.26
CA TYR A 883 17.52 27.32 19.02
C TYR A 883 16.72 28.62 18.86
N LYS A 884 17.28 29.58 18.11
CA LYS A 884 16.64 30.88 17.88
C LYS A 884 16.42 31.09 16.39
N ASN A 885 15.21 31.51 16.02
CA ASN A 885 14.91 31.96 14.67
C ASN A 885 15.48 33.35 14.42
N VAL A 886 16.00 33.54 13.21
CA VAL A 886 16.36 34.85 12.67
C VAL A 886 15.61 35.07 11.37
N GLU A 887 15.06 36.27 11.21
CA GLU A 887 14.29 36.66 10.04
C GLU A 887 15.11 37.62 9.15
N PHE A 888 15.18 37.32 7.86
CA PHE A 888 15.79 38.17 6.84
C PHE A 888 14.78 38.49 5.75
N ARG A 889 14.85 39.71 5.21
CA ARG A 889 14.06 40.08 4.02
C ARG A 889 14.94 39.99 2.78
N LEU A 890 14.56 39.13 1.84
CA LEU A 890 15.29 38.94 0.58
C LEU A 890 14.63 39.76 -0.54
N PRO A 891 15.37 40.70 -1.15
CA PRO A 891 15.00 41.28 -2.44
C PRO A 891 14.74 40.19 -3.48
N ASP A 892 13.84 40.46 -4.43
CA ASP A 892 13.54 39.52 -5.50
C ASP A 892 14.79 39.21 -6.34
N GLY A 893 15.02 37.95 -6.66
CA GLY A 893 16.19 37.50 -7.42
C GLY A 893 17.51 37.45 -6.67
N SER A 894 17.52 37.59 -5.33
CA SER A 894 18.72 37.38 -4.50
C SER A 894 19.22 35.94 -4.59
N LEU A 895 20.54 35.78 -4.50
CA LEU A 895 21.21 34.48 -4.48
C LEU A 895 21.56 34.13 -3.04
N LEU A 896 21.04 33.01 -2.55
CA LEU A 896 21.32 32.40 -1.26
C LEU A 896 22.20 31.15 -1.46
N LEU A 897 23.31 31.08 -0.74
CA LEU A 897 24.26 29.97 -0.77
C LEU A 897 24.30 29.29 0.59
N LEU A 898 23.85 28.03 0.62
CA LEU A 898 23.97 27.13 1.76
C LEU A 898 25.13 26.15 1.49
N TYR A 899 26.04 25.95 2.44
CA TYR A 899 27.21 25.11 2.22
C TYR A 899 27.67 24.41 3.50
N THR A 900 28.28 23.23 3.37
CA THR A 900 28.87 22.52 4.52
C THR A 900 30.31 22.98 4.80
N GLY A 901 30.79 22.74 6.02
CA GLY A 901 32.14 23.17 6.46
C GLY A 901 33.28 22.66 5.57
N GLY A 902 33.11 21.52 4.89
CA GLY A 902 34.09 20.99 3.94
C GLY A 902 34.42 21.92 2.76
N LEU A 903 33.56 22.91 2.47
CA LEU A 903 33.82 23.92 1.44
C LEU A 903 34.92 24.91 1.84
N ILE A 904 34.96 25.31 3.12
CA ILE A 904 35.82 26.38 3.63
C ILE A 904 36.92 25.88 4.59
N GLY A 905 36.83 24.64 5.06
CA GLY A 905 37.79 24.04 5.98
C GLY A 905 37.49 24.35 7.46
N PRO A 906 38.37 23.90 8.38
CA PRO A 906 38.17 24.03 9.83
C PRO A 906 38.27 25.48 10.34
N GLU A 907 39.02 26.35 9.65
CA GLU A 907 39.05 27.79 9.91
C GLU A 907 38.31 28.53 8.78
N PRO A 908 37.11 29.09 9.04
CA PRO A 908 36.25 29.64 7.99
C PRO A 908 36.79 30.98 7.44
N ASP A 909 37.38 30.96 6.25
CA ASP A 909 37.77 32.16 5.49
C ASP A 909 36.58 32.71 4.68
N LEU A 910 35.66 33.39 5.38
CA LEU A 910 34.47 34.00 4.77
C LEU A 910 34.78 35.05 3.70
N PRO A 911 35.79 35.94 3.85
CA PRO A 911 36.19 36.87 2.79
C PRO A 911 36.56 36.16 1.49
N ARG A 912 37.31 35.05 1.58
CA ARG A 912 37.68 34.27 0.40
C ARG A 912 36.47 33.59 -0.26
N LEU A 913 35.52 33.10 0.53
CA LEU A 913 34.26 32.55 0.00
C LEU A 913 33.43 33.64 -0.69
N ALA A 914 33.38 34.85 -0.13
CA ALA A 914 32.73 36.00 -0.75
C ALA A 914 33.37 36.36 -2.11
N ASP A 915 34.70 36.44 -2.18
CA ASP A 915 35.44 36.68 -3.42
C ASP A 915 35.19 35.58 -4.46
N ALA A 916 35.15 34.31 -4.04
CA ALA A 916 34.88 33.19 -4.94
C ALA A 916 33.44 33.24 -5.49
N LEU A 917 32.46 33.59 -4.66
CA LEU A 917 31.06 33.72 -5.07
C LEU A 917 30.87 34.91 -6.03
N ALA A 918 31.49 36.05 -5.73
CA ALA A 918 31.47 37.22 -6.61
C ALA A 918 32.11 36.92 -7.97
N ARG A 919 33.23 36.17 -8.01
CA ARG A 919 33.87 35.76 -9.28
C ARG A 919 33.04 34.75 -10.06
N ALA A 920 32.51 33.72 -9.39
CA ALA A 920 31.69 32.70 -10.02
C ALA A 920 30.43 33.29 -10.68
N THR A 921 29.80 34.27 -10.03
CA THR A 921 28.65 34.99 -10.56
C THR A 921 29.02 36.05 -11.61
N ALA A 922 30.25 36.60 -11.57
CA ALA A 922 30.73 37.51 -12.62
C ALA A 922 31.07 36.79 -13.94
N THR A 923 31.51 35.52 -13.89
CA THR A 923 31.85 34.74 -15.08
C THR A 923 30.64 34.25 -15.88
N THR A 924 29.46 34.19 -15.27
CA THR A 924 28.23 33.69 -15.89
C THR A 924 27.08 34.63 -15.56
N SER A 925 26.47 35.27 -16.57
CA SER A 925 25.28 36.09 -16.32
C SER A 925 24.03 35.21 -16.11
N PRO A 926 23.13 35.60 -15.19
CA PRO A 926 21.85 34.91 -15.05
C PRO A 926 21.06 35.00 -16.37
N PRO A 927 20.33 33.93 -16.75
CA PRO A 927 19.53 33.94 -17.96
C PRO A 927 18.45 35.04 -17.88
N VAL A 928 18.24 35.75 -18.98
CA VAL A 928 17.18 36.75 -19.09
C VAL A 928 15.90 36.02 -19.49
N ARG A 929 14.80 36.29 -18.79
CA ARG A 929 13.50 35.67 -19.11
C ARG A 929 13.05 36.05 -20.51
N ASP A 930 12.90 35.06 -21.39
CA ASP A 930 12.22 35.21 -22.67
C ASP A 930 10.70 35.27 -22.42
N PRO A 931 9.99 36.34 -22.86
CA PRO A 931 8.54 36.45 -22.70
C PRO A 931 7.74 35.28 -23.28
N ASP A 932 8.27 34.61 -24.31
CA ASP A 932 7.60 33.51 -25.01
C ASP A 932 7.93 32.12 -24.41
N SER A 933 8.89 32.06 -23.47
CA SER A 933 9.29 30.82 -22.80
C SER A 933 8.36 30.43 -21.65
N SER A 934 8.12 29.13 -21.47
CA SER A 934 7.36 28.62 -20.33
C SER A 934 8.09 28.95 -19.01
N PRO A 935 7.37 29.28 -17.92
CA PRO A 935 7.96 29.46 -16.59
C PRO A 935 8.82 28.27 -16.13
N ALA A 936 8.49 27.05 -16.58
CA ALA A 936 9.25 25.85 -16.28
C ALA A 936 10.60 25.79 -17.02
N ASP A 937 10.63 26.22 -18.29
CA ASP A 937 11.85 26.23 -19.11
C ASP A 937 12.83 27.27 -18.58
N HIS A 938 12.34 28.47 -18.25
CA HIS A 938 13.17 29.51 -17.65
C HIS A 938 13.72 29.11 -16.27
N ALA A 939 12.93 28.40 -15.46
CA ALA A 939 13.41 27.88 -14.18
C ALA A 939 14.52 26.83 -14.34
N GLN A 940 14.47 26.03 -15.41
CA GLN A 940 15.50 25.05 -15.75
C GLN A 940 16.80 25.74 -16.22
N GLU A 941 16.70 26.82 -16.99
CA GLU A 941 17.85 27.64 -17.37
C GLU A 941 18.53 28.27 -16.16
N GLU A 942 17.75 28.85 -15.23
CA GLU A 942 18.28 29.41 -13.98
C GLU A 942 18.93 28.35 -13.10
N ALA A 943 18.35 27.16 -12.98
CA ALA A 943 18.96 26.05 -12.25
C ALA A 943 20.28 25.59 -12.90
N THR A 944 20.37 25.63 -14.23
CA THR A 944 21.60 25.32 -14.97
C THR A 944 22.68 26.36 -14.70
N TRP A 945 22.32 27.65 -14.72
CA TRP A 945 23.21 28.75 -14.36
C TRP A 945 23.72 28.63 -12.91
N LEU A 946 22.82 28.39 -11.94
CA LEU A 946 23.18 28.14 -10.54
C LEU A 946 24.14 26.95 -10.39
N GLY A 947 23.95 25.90 -11.18
CA GLY A 947 24.87 24.77 -11.26
C GLY A 947 26.29 25.18 -11.65
N GLY A 948 26.41 26.06 -12.64
CA GLY A 948 27.70 26.64 -13.05
C GLY A 948 28.33 27.54 -11.96
N VAL A 949 27.53 28.30 -11.22
CA VAL A 949 28.01 29.08 -10.06
C VAL A 949 28.59 28.15 -8.98
N CYS A 950 27.91 27.04 -8.67
CA CYS A 950 28.40 26.03 -7.73
C CYS A 950 29.72 25.37 -8.19
N GLU A 951 29.84 25.08 -9.49
CA GLU A 951 31.06 24.50 -10.07
C GLU A 951 32.23 25.49 -10.02
N GLY A 952 31.99 26.76 -10.38
CA GLY A 952 32.97 27.84 -10.27
C GLY A 952 33.45 28.04 -8.83
N LEU A 953 32.56 28.02 -7.83
CA LEU A 953 32.93 28.06 -6.41
C LEU A 953 33.91 26.95 -6.03
N PHE A 954 33.64 25.73 -6.48
CA PHE A 954 34.52 24.59 -6.23
C PHE A 954 35.88 24.74 -6.92
N GLU A 955 35.96 25.38 -8.09
CA GLU A 955 37.22 25.65 -8.79
C GLU A 955 38.04 26.75 -8.12
N TYR A 956 37.43 27.90 -7.83
CA TYR A 956 38.13 29.04 -7.19
C TYR A 956 38.62 28.73 -5.77
N LEU A 957 37.88 27.93 -5.01
CA LEU A 957 38.28 27.50 -3.67
C LEU A 957 39.22 26.28 -3.67
N ALA A 958 39.37 25.57 -4.79
CA ALA A 958 40.35 24.50 -4.93
C ALA A 958 41.78 25.02 -5.16
N PHE A 959 41.96 26.27 -5.57
CA PHE A 959 43.28 26.85 -5.82
C PHE A 959 43.86 27.55 -4.59
N SER A 960 44.43 26.77 -3.67
CA SER A 960 45.47 27.23 -2.74
C SER A 960 46.11 26.06 -2.00
N GLY A 961 47.42 25.89 -2.19
CA GLY A 961 48.29 25.22 -1.23
C GLY A 961 48.38 23.70 -1.37
N GLU A 962 49.61 23.22 -1.26
CA GLU A 962 50.12 21.86 -1.46
C GLU A 962 49.34 20.70 -0.79
N PRO A 963 49.51 19.47 -1.29
CA PRO A 963 48.84 18.28 -0.77
C PRO A 963 49.55 17.78 0.49
N GLU A 964 49.30 18.41 1.64
CA GLU A 964 49.58 17.77 2.94
C GLU A 964 48.30 17.08 3.45
N GLN A 965 48.37 15.75 3.46
CA GLN A 965 47.71 14.80 4.36
C GLN A 965 46.15 14.82 4.48
N ASP A 966 45.53 13.89 3.76
CA ASP A 966 44.51 12.89 4.17
C ASP A 966 43.23 13.23 4.97
N GLU A 967 42.91 14.48 5.33
CA GLU A 967 41.64 14.76 6.05
C GLU A 967 40.89 16.00 5.53
N LYS A 968 40.47 15.99 4.26
CA LYS A 968 39.45 16.94 3.79
C LYS A 968 38.10 16.24 3.68
N ASP A 969 37.16 16.62 4.56
CA ASP A 969 35.76 16.19 4.52
C ASP A 969 35.11 16.54 3.17
N ASN A 970 34.06 15.81 2.83
CA ASN A 970 33.27 16.08 1.64
C ASN A 970 32.58 17.46 1.76
N ALA A 971 32.22 18.05 0.62
CA ALA A 971 31.66 19.39 0.56
C ALA A 971 30.37 19.40 -0.25
N ALA A 972 29.29 19.92 0.34
CA ALA A 972 28.01 20.16 -0.31
C ALA A 972 27.76 21.66 -0.44
N VAL A 973 27.20 22.05 -1.59
CA VAL A 973 26.74 23.41 -1.86
C VAL A 973 25.34 23.36 -2.44
N LEU A 974 24.43 24.15 -1.89
CA LEU A 974 23.06 24.36 -2.34
C LEU A 974 22.88 25.86 -2.61
N ALA A 975 22.83 26.22 -3.90
CA ALA A 975 22.62 27.58 -4.37
C ALA A 975 21.16 27.76 -4.78
N ILE A 976 20.57 28.86 -4.31
CA ILE A 976 19.14 29.16 -4.45
C ILE A 976 18.99 30.59 -4.94
N ARG A 977 18.17 30.81 -5.97
CA ARG A 977 17.73 32.14 -6.37
C ARG A 977 16.26 32.30 -6.01
N ASN A 978 15.93 33.30 -5.19
CA ASN A 978 14.55 33.50 -4.74
C ASN A 978 13.70 34.25 -5.77
N ARG A 979 12.42 33.92 -5.81
CA ARG A 979 11.40 34.63 -6.60
C ARG A 979 10.23 35.02 -5.72
N ARG A 980 9.90 36.31 -5.71
CA ARG A 980 8.73 36.83 -5.03
C ARG A 980 7.49 36.65 -5.90
N LEU A 981 6.38 36.33 -5.25
CA LEU A 981 5.08 36.38 -5.90
C LEU A 981 4.68 37.85 -6.12
N SER A 982 4.03 38.11 -7.26
CA SER A 982 3.49 39.44 -7.54
C SER A 982 2.47 39.82 -6.46
N GLU A 983 2.47 41.09 -6.03
CA GLU A 983 1.46 41.58 -5.09
C GLU A 983 0.04 41.45 -5.66
N GLN A 984 -0.11 41.43 -6.99
CA GLN A 984 -1.39 41.21 -7.66
C GLN A 984 -1.87 39.76 -7.59
N ALA A 985 -0.99 38.81 -7.27
CA ALA A 985 -1.28 37.39 -7.16
C ALA A 985 -1.65 36.96 -5.72
N VAL A 986 -1.73 37.92 -4.79
CA VAL A 986 -2.12 37.68 -3.40
C VAL A 986 -3.25 38.62 -3.04
N ALA A 987 -4.34 38.07 -2.52
CA ALA A 987 -5.45 38.84 -1.96
C ALA A 987 -5.68 38.41 -0.51
N ALA A 988 -5.92 39.38 0.38
CA ALA A 988 -6.13 39.12 1.80
C ALA A 988 -7.25 40.01 2.34
N TRP A 989 -8.08 39.45 3.22
CA TRP A 989 -9.23 40.12 3.80
C TRP A 989 -9.35 39.77 5.28
N HIS A 990 -9.65 40.79 6.09
CA HIS A 990 -10.01 40.61 7.49
C HIS A 990 -11.53 40.50 7.61
N LEU A 991 -12.00 39.40 8.17
CA LEU A 991 -13.41 39.11 8.38
C LEU A 991 -13.71 39.07 9.89
N PRO A 992 -14.89 39.51 10.34
CA PRO A 992 -15.29 39.34 11.73
C PRO A 992 -15.39 37.85 12.11
N PHE A 993 -15.19 37.49 13.37
CA PHE A 993 -15.41 36.12 13.83
C PHE A 993 -16.92 35.86 14.07
N ALA A 994 -17.69 35.77 12.99
CA ALA A 994 -19.14 35.61 13.02
C ALA A 994 -19.66 34.69 11.89
N PRO A 995 -20.75 33.92 12.09
CA PRO A 995 -21.32 32.99 11.09
C PRO A 995 -21.54 33.59 9.70
N GLU A 996 -21.87 34.88 9.61
CA GLU A 996 -22.12 35.61 8.37
C GLU A 996 -20.87 35.77 7.50
N SER A 997 -19.68 35.58 8.08
CA SER A 997 -18.38 35.75 7.42
C SER A 997 -18.10 34.73 6.33
N ALA A 998 -18.75 33.55 6.39
CA ALA A 998 -18.69 32.59 5.29
C ALA A 998 -19.33 33.17 4.01
N GLY A 999 -20.39 33.97 4.15
CA GLY A 999 -21.00 34.69 3.03
C GLY A 999 -20.08 35.77 2.46
N GLN A 1000 -19.52 36.60 3.34
CA GLN A 1000 -18.56 37.65 2.94
C GLN A 1000 -17.32 37.05 2.25
N GLY A 1001 -16.79 35.94 2.77
CA GLY A 1001 -15.68 35.21 2.17
C GLY A 1001 -15.98 34.73 0.74
N ARG A 1002 -17.18 34.18 0.49
CA ARG A 1002 -17.59 33.80 -0.87
C ARG A 1002 -17.62 34.98 -1.83
N ASP A 1003 -18.17 36.11 -1.40
CA ASP A 1003 -18.28 37.30 -2.25
C ASP A 1003 -16.90 37.90 -2.59
N HIS A 1004 -15.97 37.90 -1.64
CA HIS A 1004 -14.57 38.29 -1.87
C HIS A 1004 -13.86 37.36 -2.86
N ILE A 1005 -14.01 36.05 -2.69
CA ILE A 1005 -13.39 35.03 -3.56
C ILE A 1005 -13.95 35.12 -4.97
N ARG A 1006 -15.27 35.25 -5.13
CA ARG A 1006 -15.94 35.42 -6.42
C ARG A 1006 -15.39 36.63 -7.17
N ALA A 1007 -15.33 37.78 -6.50
CA ALA A 1007 -14.83 39.02 -7.10
C ALA A 1007 -13.34 38.89 -7.48
N GLN A 1008 -12.52 38.28 -6.62
CA GLN A 1008 -11.09 38.15 -6.86
C GLN A 1008 -10.78 37.18 -8.01
N LEU A 1009 -11.40 35.99 -8.03
CA LEU A 1009 -11.19 35.00 -9.09
C LEU A 1009 -11.66 35.52 -10.46
N ALA A 1010 -12.79 36.23 -10.51
CA ALA A 1010 -13.23 36.91 -11.72
C ALA A 1010 -12.21 37.97 -12.18
N SER A 1011 -11.61 38.73 -11.24
CA SER A 1011 -10.57 39.71 -11.59
C SER A 1011 -9.27 39.08 -12.09
N TRP A 1012 -8.97 37.85 -11.64
CA TRP A 1012 -7.83 37.05 -12.11
C TRP A 1012 -8.13 36.22 -13.37
N GLY A 1013 -9.39 36.23 -13.85
CA GLY A 1013 -9.80 35.49 -15.04
C GLY A 1013 -10.02 33.99 -14.85
N HIS A 1014 -10.22 33.54 -13.60
CA HIS A 1014 -10.43 32.13 -13.24
C HIS A 1014 -11.90 31.86 -12.88
N ASP A 1015 -12.83 32.22 -13.76
CA ASP A 1015 -14.27 32.08 -13.52
C ASP A 1015 -14.72 30.63 -13.27
N GLU A 1016 -14.04 29.66 -13.89
CA GLU A 1016 -14.34 28.24 -13.73
C GLU A 1016 -14.11 27.70 -12.30
N MET A 1017 -13.23 28.35 -11.53
CA MET A 1017 -12.90 27.95 -10.17
C MET A 1017 -13.85 28.52 -9.12
N ILE A 1018 -14.64 29.54 -9.46
CA ILE A 1018 -15.48 30.28 -8.50
C ILE A 1018 -16.37 29.35 -7.68
N SER A 1019 -17.08 28.43 -8.33
CA SER A 1019 -18.05 27.56 -7.66
C SER A 1019 -17.39 26.60 -6.66
N THR A 1020 -16.21 26.06 -7.00
CA THR A 1020 -15.50 25.11 -6.16
C THR A 1020 -14.79 25.83 -5.00
N THR A 1021 -14.12 26.95 -5.26
CA THR A 1021 -13.42 27.73 -4.24
C THR A 1021 -14.38 28.38 -3.24
N GLU A 1022 -15.57 28.84 -3.66
CA GLU A 1022 -16.60 29.36 -2.75
C GLU A 1022 -17.05 28.32 -1.70
N LEU A 1023 -17.18 27.06 -2.13
CA LEU A 1023 -17.55 25.97 -1.24
C LEU A 1023 -16.42 25.67 -0.25
N VAL A 1024 -15.17 25.62 -0.75
CA VAL A 1024 -13.98 25.41 0.09
C VAL A 1024 -13.88 26.48 1.16
N VAL A 1025 -13.94 27.76 0.77
CA VAL A 1025 -13.84 28.90 1.70
C VAL A 1025 -14.96 28.88 2.74
N SER A 1026 -16.18 28.52 2.33
CA SER A 1026 -17.32 28.42 3.25
C SER A 1026 -17.10 27.35 4.32
N GLU A 1027 -16.56 26.19 3.95
CA GLU A 1027 -16.27 25.11 4.89
C GLU A 1027 -15.06 25.43 5.78
N LEU A 1028 -14.02 26.09 5.25
CA LEU A 1028 -12.86 26.54 6.04
C LEU A 1028 -13.28 27.57 7.11
N ILE A 1029 -13.97 28.64 6.72
CA ILE A 1029 -14.50 29.66 7.65
C ILE A 1029 -15.47 29.03 8.64
N GLY A 1030 -16.37 28.16 8.16
CA GLY A 1030 -17.30 27.44 9.01
C GLY A 1030 -16.62 26.50 10.02
N ASN A 1031 -15.45 25.95 9.69
CA ASN A 1031 -14.64 25.16 10.63
C ASN A 1031 -14.07 26.06 11.74
N CYS A 1032 -13.44 27.18 11.36
CA CYS A 1032 -12.89 28.17 12.29
C CYS A 1032 -13.96 28.67 13.27
N ILE A 1033 -15.13 29.10 12.78
CA ILE A 1033 -16.21 29.66 13.63
C ILE A 1033 -16.72 28.63 14.65
N ARG A 1034 -16.80 27.35 14.27
CA ARG A 1034 -17.34 26.29 15.15
C ARG A 1034 -16.37 25.86 16.24
N HIS A 1035 -15.08 25.81 15.92
CA HIS A 1035 -14.07 25.12 16.75
C HIS A 1035 -13.10 26.07 17.44
N ALA A 1036 -12.90 27.29 16.93
CA ALA A 1036 -12.00 28.28 17.52
C ALA A 1036 -12.70 29.16 18.58
N ARG A 1037 -13.40 28.51 19.53
CA ARG A 1037 -14.24 29.21 20.53
C ARG A 1037 -13.46 30.10 21.51
N SER A 1038 -12.14 29.94 21.58
CA SER A 1038 -11.25 30.69 22.48
C SER A 1038 -11.09 32.16 22.08
N ILE A 1039 -11.41 32.54 20.85
CA ILE A 1039 -11.19 33.90 20.32
C ILE A 1039 -12.29 34.88 20.78
N GLY A 1040 -13.47 34.36 21.14
CA GLY A 1040 -14.62 35.18 21.55
C GLY A 1040 -15.30 35.95 20.39
N ALA A 1041 -16.42 36.62 20.67
CA ALA A 1041 -17.25 37.29 19.66
C ALA A 1041 -16.61 38.54 19.01
N ASN A 1042 -15.49 39.04 19.56
CA ASN A 1042 -14.72 40.16 19.01
C ASN A 1042 -13.51 39.70 18.19
N GLY A 1043 -13.40 38.40 17.90
CA GLY A 1043 -12.32 37.83 17.10
C GLY A 1043 -12.31 38.30 15.65
N GLN A 1044 -11.19 38.10 14.97
CA GLN A 1044 -11.05 38.31 13.53
C GLN A 1044 -10.51 37.05 12.86
N LEU A 1045 -11.03 36.76 11.67
CA LEU A 1045 -10.52 35.76 10.75
C LEU A 1045 -9.71 36.46 9.66
N ASN A 1046 -8.60 35.87 9.26
CA ASN A 1046 -7.85 36.31 8.08
C ASN A 1046 -8.08 35.32 6.94
N LEU A 1047 -8.74 35.76 5.87
CA LEU A 1047 -8.91 35.00 4.64
C LEU A 1047 -7.88 35.47 3.63
N ARG A 1048 -7.12 34.55 3.05
CA ARG A 1048 -6.10 34.86 2.06
C ARG A 1048 -6.19 33.90 0.87
N LEU A 1049 -6.07 34.46 -0.32
CA LEU A 1049 -6.01 33.74 -1.59
C LEU A 1049 -4.66 34.04 -2.25
N VAL A 1050 -3.95 33.00 -2.68
CA VAL A 1050 -2.63 33.10 -3.32
C VAL A 1050 -2.67 32.34 -4.64
N LEU A 1051 -2.40 33.05 -5.73
CA LEU A 1051 -2.32 32.50 -7.07
C LEU A 1051 -0.86 32.23 -7.44
N SER A 1052 -0.51 30.97 -7.64
CA SER A 1052 0.83 30.57 -8.09
C SER A 1052 0.73 29.53 -9.21
N ASP A 1053 1.46 28.41 -9.14
CA ASP A 1053 1.19 27.23 -9.98
C ASP A 1053 -0.09 26.49 -9.56
N VAL A 1054 -0.59 26.82 -8.37
CA VAL A 1054 -1.86 26.36 -7.80
C VAL A 1054 -2.58 27.53 -7.16
N LEU A 1055 -3.91 27.43 -7.02
CA LEU A 1055 -4.71 28.36 -6.22
C LEU A 1055 -4.68 27.91 -4.75
N THR A 1056 -4.08 28.70 -3.87
CA THR A 1056 -4.07 28.43 -2.43
C THR A 1056 -5.08 29.30 -1.70
N CYS A 1057 -5.97 28.70 -0.92
CA CYS A 1057 -6.85 29.42 0.00
C CYS A 1057 -6.46 29.12 1.45
N GLU A 1058 -6.17 30.16 2.23
CA GLU A 1058 -5.81 30.11 3.66
C GLU A 1058 -6.86 30.83 4.52
N VAL A 1059 -7.26 30.23 5.63
CA VAL A 1059 -8.08 30.86 6.67
C VAL A 1059 -7.39 30.73 8.02
N SER A 1060 -7.02 31.85 8.63
CA SER A 1060 -6.39 31.90 9.94
C SER A 1060 -7.38 32.37 11.00
N ASP A 1061 -7.44 31.65 12.12
CA ASP A 1061 -8.36 31.95 13.22
C ASP A 1061 -7.66 32.38 14.52
N GLY A 1062 -6.34 32.28 14.62
CA GLY A 1062 -5.62 32.72 15.82
C GLY A 1062 -5.82 31.82 17.05
N SER A 1063 -6.47 30.66 16.90
CA SER A 1063 -6.59 29.64 17.93
C SER A 1063 -5.61 28.48 17.74
N GLU A 1064 -5.30 27.74 18.79
CA GLU A 1064 -4.55 26.47 18.71
C GLU A 1064 -5.46 25.25 18.45
N ALA A 1065 -6.77 25.45 18.22
CA ALA A 1065 -7.72 24.37 18.09
C ALA A 1065 -7.47 23.53 16.82
N VAL A 1066 -7.25 22.22 16.97
CA VAL A 1066 -7.02 21.30 15.84
C VAL A 1066 -8.20 21.33 14.86
N PRO A 1067 -7.99 21.35 13.53
CA PRO A 1067 -9.07 21.25 12.56
C PRO A 1067 -9.87 19.97 12.77
N HIS A 1068 -11.19 20.09 12.88
CA HIS A 1068 -12.06 18.93 13.08
C HIS A 1068 -12.62 18.46 11.73
N ILE A 1069 -12.26 17.23 11.34
CA ILE A 1069 -12.87 16.54 10.20
C ILE A 1069 -14.22 16.00 10.66
N ARG A 1070 -15.32 16.53 10.11
CA ARG A 1070 -16.68 16.07 10.39
C ARG A 1070 -17.05 14.97 9.39
N HIS A 1071 -17.54 13.84 9.89
CA HIS A 1071 -18.26 12.86 9.07
C HIS A 1071 -19.75 13.19 9.13
N PRO A 1072 -20.40 13.56 8.01
CA PRO A 1072 -21.83 13.80 8.00
C PRO A 1072 -22.58 12.51 8.32
N ALA A 1073 -23.57 12.58 9.22
CA ALA A 1073 -24.57 11.53 9.35
C ALA A 1073 -25.50 11.55 8.13
N LEU A 1074 -26.18 10.43 7.84
CA LEU A 1074 -27.05 10.22 6.67
C LEU A 1074 -28.16 11.26 6.47
N LEU A 1075 -28.46 12.12 7.46
CA LEU A 1075 -29.54 13.11 7.45
C LEU A 1075 -29.06 14.56 7.62
N ASP A 1076 -27.76 14.80 7.52
CA ASP A 1076 -27.19 16.12 7.80
C ASP A 1076 -27.19 17.00 6.54
N GLU A 1077 -28.21 17.87 6.43
CA GLU A 1077 -28.32 18.88 5.36
C GLU A 1077 -27.38 20.08 5.58
N SER A 1078 -26.70 20.16 6.74
CA SER A 1078 -25.87 21.30 7.14
C SER A 1078 -24.36 21.03 6.97
N GLY A 1079 -23.83 21.23 5.76
CA GLY A 1079 -22.38 21.36 5.50
C GLY A 1079 -21.55 20.10 5.74
N ARG A 1080 -21.11 19.46 4.64
CA ARG A 1080 -20.35 18.19 4.65
C ARG A 1080 -18.87 18.36 5.09
N GLY A 1081 -18.46 19.54 5.58
CA GLY A 1081 -17.20 19.75 6.31
C GLY A 1081 -15.93 19.68 5.47
N LEU A 1082 -14.78 19.55 6.14
CA LEU A 1082 -13.44 19.38 5.53
C LEU A 1082 -13.30 18.13 4.64
N GLN A 1083 -14.28 17.22 4.62
CA GLN A 1083 -14.32 16.08 3.70
C GLN A 1083 -14.63 16.50 2.25
N LEU A 1084 -15.52 17.49 2.05
CA LEU A 1084 -15.71 18.10 0.73
C LEU A 1084 -14.44 18.81 0.27
N VAL A 1085 -13.78 19.51 1.19
CA VAL A 1085 -12.50 20.17 0.92
C VAL A 1085 -11.47 19.15 0.45
N ALA A 1086 -11.32 18.01 1.13
CA ALA A 1086 -10.42 16.93 0.72
C ALA A 1086 -10.77 16.30 -0.65
N ALA A 1087 -12.04 16.30 -1.06
CA ALA A 1087 -12.47 15.79 -2.36
C ALA A 1087 -12.31 16.81 -3.51
N MET A 1088 -12.17 18.10 -3.20
CA MET A 1088 -12.14 19.21 -4.17
C MET A 1088 -10.80 19.95 -4.23
N THR A 1089 -9.82 19.54 -3.43
CA THR A 1089 -8.49 20.15 -3.32
C THR A 1089 -7.44 19.06 -3.49
N GLU A 1090 -6.30 19.38 -4.09
CA GLU A 1090 -5.21 18.42 -4.27
C GLU A 1090 -4.48 18.16 -2.95
N ARG A 1091 -4.32 19.24 -2.17
CA ARG A 1091 -3.66 19.23 -0.86
C ARG A 1091 -4.42 20.16 0.07
N TRP A 1092 -4.50 19.77 1.32
CA TRP A 1092 -5.00 20.64 2.38
C TRP A 1092 -4.29 20.27 3.68
N GLY A 1093 -4.28 21.20 4.62
CA GLY A 1093 -3.64 20.99 5.90
C GLY A 1093 -3.88 22.13 6.87
N ALA A 1094 -3.17 22.08 7.99
CA ALA A 1094 -3.13 23.19 8.92
C ALA A 1094 -1.68 23.48 9.31
N ARG A 1095 -1.38 24.76 9.41
CA ARG A 1095 -0.12 25.30 9.90
C ARG A 1095 -0.38 25.97 11.24
N TYR A 1096 0.41 25.63 12.24
CA TYR A 1096 0.41 26.30 13.53
C TYR A 1096 1.51 27.35 13.53
N THR A 1097 1.16 28.55 13.98
CA THR A 1097 2.07 29.68 14.14
C THR A 1097 1.98 30.18 15.57
N ALA A 1098 2.94 30.99 16.01
CA ALA A 1098 2.91 31.58 17.35
C ALA A 1098 1.62 32.38 17.63
N ASP A 1099 1.02 32.93 16.57
CA ASP A 1099 -0.21 33.72 16.65
C ASP A 1099 -1.49 32.89 16.41
N GLY A 1100 -1.37 31.56 16.33
CA GLY A 1100 -2.48 30.60 16.17
C GLY A 1100 -2.43 29.79 14.87
N LYS A 1101 -3.56 29.21 14.48
CA LYS A 1101 -3.64 28.25 13.36
C LYS A 1101 -4.15 28.88 12.06
N THR A 1102 -3.55 28.43 10.96
CA THR A 1102 -4.01 28.66 9.58
C THR A 1102 -4.41 27.34 8.94
N ILE A 1103 -5.65 27.22 8.47
CA ILE A 1103 -6.10 26.08 7.64
C ILE A 1103 -5.93 26.49 6.18
N TRP A 1104 -5.32 25.64 5.37
CA TRP A 1104 -5.03 25.97 3.98
C TRP A 1104 -5.42 24.84 3.03
N THR A 1105 -5.64 25.20 1.77
CA THR A 1105 -6.05 24.30 0.68
C THR A 1105 -5.39 24.72 -0.62
N GLU A 1106 -5.06 23.75 -1.47
CA GLU A 1106 -4.48 23.96 -2.80
C GLU A 1106 -5.40 23.32 -3.86
N GLN A 1107 -5.78 24.10 -4.87
CA GLN A 1107 -6.55 23.65 -6.03
C GLN A 1107 -5.69 23.83 -7.30
N ALA A 1108 -5.74 22.85 -8.21
CA ALA A 1108 -5.13 23.01 -9.53
C ALA A 1108 -5.84 24.10 -10.33
N LEU A 1109 -5.06 24.93 -11.03
CA LEU A 1109 -5.54 25.97 -11.94
C LEU A 1109 -6.01 25.41 -13.28
#